data_AF-A0A7C7R0H0-F1
#
_entry.id   AF-A0A7C7R0H0-F1
#
_cell.length_a   1.000
_cell.length_b   1.000
_cell.length_c   1.000
_cell.angle_alpha   90.00
_cell.angle_beta   90.00
_cell.angle_gamma   90.00
#
_symmetry.space_group_name_H-M   'P 1'
#
loop_
_entity.id
_entity.type
_entity.pdbx_description
1 polymer ?
#
loop_
_entity_poly.entity_id
_entity_poly.type
_entity_poly.pdbx_seq_one_letter_code
_entity_poly.pdbx_strand_id
1 'polypeptide(L)'
;REPIEPVVRDHLMDNVWPKFLHPWPLSDKYFFAAVKPTPQHSWGIYLVDVFDNVVPVLVDPRCDFFEPLPIRRRPRPPTIPDRTDPASDDAVVVLHDIYRGPGLAGVPRGVIRKLRVVAYHFGFPGMAGPDKIGRAGPWEVMRILGTVPVYEDGSARFRVPASTPISLQALDAEGKAVQLMRSWYTAMPGETASCVGCHETPRDSPVVRDDIASQRPVSEIEPWYGPPRGFDFAREIQPVLDRYCVACHNGQPRDDGQQIPDLRDERLVDDYQGLPLTRLGATRIDPSLVQRYPQRFRLCKGMPEPYGELKTAYTPAYEALIPFIRRVNIEDAATLLVPGEYHADTSELVQMLKKGHYGVRLDQEAWDRIITWIDLNGPCHGTWGEVAEVPGRADRRRYELALAAGGPKTDPETVPPFRQGPDAARPSGGTLETNDDGLDDRASRGGDAERPATARRTDVERRHGMARAERRRQVAGLFEQLGEPVRRRPRRKTMILDLGDGQRIELVRLPAGRFVMGDTTGDGDADEWPASIVQIEDGFWISRTEITNAQFRRFQPDHSSGLFTKRQIDADGPGIQLDGPNQPVVRVSWCHAMSFCRWLSARTGRQVTLPTEAQWEYAARAASASALCYGDPGADFSAWANMADRSLACIYTGTAGVANLQPIPCDMHFDDQAIATTDVASYRPNAWGLYDMHGNAAEWTRSLYRPYPYNDDDGRNDTASATVGQKRVVRGGSFYDRPKRCRSSFRLAFPPWQPVHNVGFRIVVEDR
;
A
#
# COMPACT_ATOMS: atom_id res chain seq x y z
N ARG A 1 -31.79 -27.39 -1.33
CA ARG A 1 -30.38 -26.93 -1.43
C ARG A 1 -29.77 -27.74 -2.55
N GLU A 2 -29.53 -27.11 -3.70
CA GLU A 2 -28.77 -27.77 -4.77
C GLU A 2 -27.33 -27.94 -4.29
N PRO A 3 -26.66 -29.06 -4.63
CA PRO A 3 -25.26 -29.26 -4.30
C PRO A 3 -24.42 -28.18 -5.00
N ILE A 4 -23.56 -27.52 -4.24
CA ILE A 4 -22.58 -26.57 -4.79
C ILE A 4 -21.51 -27.38 -5.52
N GLU A 5 -21.48 -27.28 -6.84
CA GLU A 5 -20.41 -27.86 -7.65
C GLU A 5 -19.22 -26.88 -7.72
N PRO A 6 -18.00 -27.31 -7.35
CA PRO A 6 -16.82 -26.49 -7.50
C PRO A 6 -16.50 -26.28 -8.99
N VAL A 7 -16.67 -25.05 -9.48
CA VAL A 7 -16.24 -24.64 -10.82
C VAL A 7 -14.80 -24.14 -10.72
N VAL A 8 -13.84 -24.93 -11.20
CA VAL A 8 -12.46 -24.46 -11.40
C VAL A 8 -12.47 -23.57 -12.64
N ARG A 9 -12.34 -22.25 -12.51
CA ARG A 9 -12.43 -21.36 -13.69
C ARG A 9 -11.20 -21.41 -14.61
N ASP A 10 -10.09 -21.98 -14.13
CA ASP A 10 -8.85 -22.15 -14.91
C ASP A 10 -8.83 -23.50 -15.66
N HIS A 11 -9.85 -23.73 -16.48
CA HIS A 11 -9.95 -24.87 -17.40
C HIS A 11 -9.43 -24.54 -18.82
N LEU A 12 -8.64 -23.46 -18.95
CA LEU A 12 -8.21 -22.91 -20.23
C LEU A 12 -7.58 -23.97 -21.16
N MET A 13 -6.91 -24.96 -20.57
CA MET A 13 -6.24 -26.05 -21.29
C MET A 13 -6.93 -27.42 -21.17
N ASP A 14 -8.05 -27.53 -20.46
CA ASP A 14 -8.65 -28.85 -20.18
C ASP A 14 -9.36 -29.46 -21.38
N ASN A 15 -9.94 -28.61 -22.22
CA ASN A 15 -10.56 -29.01 -23.48
C ASN A 15 -9.64 -28.78 -24.69
N VAL A 16 -8.40 -28.36 -24.46
CA VAL A 16 -7.40 -28.18 -25.52
C VAL A 16 -6.59 -29.47 -25.65
N TRP A 17 -6.74 -30.12 -26.80
CA TRP A 17 -6.07 -31.37 -27.15
C TRP A 17 -5.43 -31.23 -28.52
N PRO A 18 -4.27 -31.88 -28.76
CA PRO A 18 -3.52 -32.78 -27.86
C PRO A 18 -2.77 -32.07 -26.71
N LYS A 19 -2.47 -32.78 -25.62
CA LYS A 19 -1.62 -32.28 -24.51
C LYS A 19 -0.17 -32.75 -24.69
N PHE A 20 0.79 -31.90 -24.32
CA PHE A 20 2.23 -32.15 -24.51
C PHE A 20 3.00 -32.00 -23.19
N LEU A 21 3.99 -32.87 -22.96
CA LEU A 21 4.95 -32.81 -21.86
C LEU A 21 6.34 -33.24 -22.34
N HIS A 22 7.37 -32.84 -21.59
CA HIS A 22 8.77 -33.28 -21.74
C HIS A 22 9.30 -33.24 -23.19
N PRO A 23 9.28 -32.07 -23.87
CA PRO A 23 9.84 -31.96 -25.21
C PRO A 23 11.35 -32.20 -25.18
N TRP A 24 11.83 -32.98 -26.13
CA TRP A 24 13.25 -33.24 -26.36
C TRP A 24 13.62 -32.87 -27.82
N PRO A 25 14.37 -31.78 -28.04
CA PRO A 25 14.70 -31.33 -29.38
C PRO A 25 15.68 -32.28 -30.10
N LEU A 26 15.29 -32.71 -31.29
CA LEU A 26 16.14 -33.45 -32.23
C LEU A 26 16.88 -32.50 -33.16
N SER A 27 16.18 -31.48 -33.64
CA SER A 27 16.65 -30.37 -34.49
C SER A 27 15.86 -29.09 -34.20
N ASP A 28 16.08 -28.05 -35.00
CA ASP A 28 15.28 -26.82 -35.06
C ASP A 28 13.83 -27.05 -35.50
N LYS A 29 13.54 -28.19 -36.15
CA LYS A 29 12.21 -28.51 -36.69
C LYS A 29 11.50 -29.66 -35.98
N TYR A 30 12.25 -30.57 -35.37
CA TYR A 30 11.72 -31.85 -34.88
C TYR A 30 12.07 -32.07 -33.40
N PHE A 31 11.13 -32.62 -32.64
CA PHE A 31 11.24 -32.91 -31.21
C PHE A 31 10.57 -34.24 -30.91
N PHE A 32 11.09 -35.02 -29.96
CA PHE A 32 10.24 -35.98 -29.27
C PHE A 32 9.44 -35.25 -28.19
N ALA A 33 8.22 -35.67 -27.93
CA ALA A 33 7.46 -35.20 -26.78
C ALA A 33 6.59 -36.33 -26.25
N ALA A 34 6.31 -36.28 -24.94
CA ALA A 34 5.19 -37.04 -24.40
C ALA A 34 3.91 -36.33 -24.86
N VAL A 35 3.05 -37.04 -25.60
CA VAL A 35 1.80 -36.48 -26.10
C VAL A 35 0.65 -37.36 -25.66
N LYS A 36 -0.40 -36.70 -25.21
CA LYS A 36 -1.70 -37.32 -24.94
C LYS A 36 -2.69 -36.78 -25.98
N PRO A 37 -3.03 -37.53 -27.04
CA PRO A 37 -3.83 -37.02 -28.14
C PRO A 37 -5.26 -36.61 -27.75
N THR A 38 -5.89 -37.40 -26.88
CA THR A 38 -7.24 -37.16 -26.37
C THR A 38 -7.30 -37.56 -24.89
N PRO A 39 -8.37 -37.19 -24.14
CA PRO A 39 -8.52 -37.59 -22.74
C PRO A 39 -8.43 -39.11 -22.49
N GLN A 40 -8.83 -39.92 -23.48
CA GLN A 40 -8.94 -41.39 -23.39
C GLN A 40 -7.65 -42.14 -23.72
N HIS A 41 -6.66 -41.48 -24.33
CA HIS A 41 -5.39 -42.10 -24.66
C HIS A 41 -4.44 -42.08 -23.46
N SER A 42 -3.57 -43.09 -23.32
CA SER A 42 -2.37 -42.99 -22.48
C SER A 42 -1.39 -41.98 -23.05
N TRP A 43 -0.50 -41.44 -22.21
CA TRP A 43 0.65 -40.67 -22.66
C TRP A 43 1.58 -41.55 -23.49
N GLY A 44 1.87 -41.15 -24.72
CA GLY A 44 2.83 -41.82 -25.58
C GLY A 44 3.97 -40.90 -25.97
N ILE A 45 5.05 -41.46 -26.51
CA ILE A 45 6.11 -40.68 -27.14
C ILE A 45 5.78 -40.47 -28.61
N TYR A 46 5.79 -39.22 -29.04
CA TYR A 46 5.54 -38.83 -30.42
C TYR A 46 6.70 -38.01 -30.96
N LEU A 47 6.93 -38.12 -32.26
CA LEU A 47 7.72 -37.17 -33.03
C LEU A 47 6.80 -36.00 -33.40
N VAL A 48 7.14 -34.83 -32.89
CA VAL A 48 6.43 -33.58 -33.12
C VAL A 48 7.30 -32.66 -33.96
N ASP A 49 6.70 -31.87 -34.85
CA ASP A 49 7.43 -30.86 -35.60
C ASP A 49 6.76 -29.48 -35.59
N VAL A 50 7.49 -28.48 -36.09
CA VAL A 50 7.03 -27.07 -36.19
C VAL A 50 5.97 -26.85 -37.27
N PHE A 51 5.56 -27.89 -37.99
CA PHE A 51 4.53 -27.86 -39.03
C PHE A 51 3.23 -28.54 -38.55
N ASP A 52 3.08 -28.66 -37.23
CA ASP A 52 1.94 -29.26 -36.54
C ASP A 52 1.77 -30.77 -36.78
N ASN A 53 2.81 -31.48 -37.26
CA ASN A 53 2.73 -32.93 -37.35
C ASN A 53 3.02 -33.59 -36.00
N VAL A 54 2.24 -34.62 -35.68
CA VAL A 54 2.36 -35.41 -34.45
C VAL A 54 2.29 -36.89 -34.82
N VAL A 55 3.44 -37.56 -34.84
CA VAL A 55 3.59 -38.94 -35.30
C VAL A 55 3.89 -39.85 -34.12
N PRO A 56 3.07 -40.88 -33.83
CA PRO A 56 3.35 -41.80 -32.72
C PRO A 56 4.65 -42.57 -32.96
N VAL A 57 5.51 -42.60 -31.94
CA VAL A 57 6.78 -43.35 -31.94
C VAL A 57 6.67 -44.54 -31.00
N LEU A 58 6.10 -44.31 -29.81
CA LEU A 58 5.83 -45.34 -28.81
C LEU A 58 4.51 -45.04 -28.11
N VAL A 59 3.53 -45.91 -28.29
CA VAL A 59 2.20 -45.82 -27.66
C VAL A 59 1.81 -47.21 -27.17
N ASP A 60 1.34 -47.30 -25.93
CA ASP A 60 0.74 -48.51 -25.36
C ASP A 60 -0.43 -48.09 -24.47
N PRO A 61 -1.68 -48.48 -24.77
CA PRO A 61 -2.84 -48.11 -23.95
C PRO A 61 -2.78 -48.62 -22.49
N ARG A 62 -1.83 -49.49 -22.16
CA ARG A 62 -1.64 -50.05 -20.81
C ARG A 62 -0.67 -49.24 -19.96
N CYS A 63 0.13 -48.36 -20.56
CA CYS A 63 1.22 -47.67 -19.88
C CYS A 63 1.38 -46.24 -20.40
N ASP A 64 1.72 -45.32 -19.50
CA ASP A 64 2.10 -43.97 -19.86
C ASP A 64 3.61 -43.87 -20.06
N PHE A 65 4.03 -43.18 -21.12
CA PHE A 65 5.44 -42.91 -21.43
C PHE A 65 5.73 -41.42 -21.31
N PHE A 66 6.78 -41.08 -20.56
CA PHE A 66 7.25 -39.71 -20.32
C PHE A 66 8.75 -39.58 -20.62
N GLU A 67 9.24 -38.34 -20.64
CA GLU A 67 10.68 -38.01 -20.65
C GLU A 67 11.51 -38.74 -21.73
N PRO A 68 11.20 -38.57 -23.03
CA PRO A 68 11.94 -39.24 -24.09
C PRO A 68 13.42 -38.83 -24.09
N LEU A 69 14.30 -39.79 -23.82
CA LEU A 69 15.76 -39.59 -23.78
C LEU A 69 16.46 -40.38 -24.91
N PRO A 70 16.60 -39.82 -26.13
CA PRO A 70 17.27 -40.52 -27.21
C PRO A 70 18.78 -40.69 -26.92
N ILE A 71 19.27 -41.93 -27.04
CA ILE A 71 20.69 -42.25 -26.91
C ILE A 71 21.40 -41.80 -28.19
N ARG A 72 22.05 -40.63 -28.15
CA ARG A 72 22.86 -40.11 -29.25
C ARG A 72 24.11 -39.40 -28.75
N ARG A 73 25.18 -39.40 -29.56
CA ARG A 73 26.35 -38.57 -29.30
C ARG A 73 25.95 -37.09 -29.37
N ARG A 74 26.33 -36.29 -28.37
CA ARG A 74 26.13 -34.83 -28.35
C ARG A 74 27.48 -34.11 -28.17
N PRO A 75 27.65 -32.91 -28.75
CA PRO A 75 28.75 -32.04 -28.38
C PRO A 75 28.70 -31.75 -26.87
N ARG A 76 29.85 -31.84 -26.20
CA ARG A 76 29.97 -31.42 -24.80
C ARG A 76 29.81 -29.89 -24.75
N PRO A 77 28.90 -29.34 -23.94
CA PRO A 77 28.81 -27.89 -23.75
C PRO A 77 30.16 -27.31 -23.29
N PRO A 78 30.46 -26.04 -23.60
CA PRO A 78 31.66 -25.38 -23.09
C PRO A 78 31.67 -25.42 -21.56
N THR A 79 32.82 -25.71 -20.97
CA THR A 79 33.00 -25.60 -19.52
C THR A 79 33.21 -24.12 -19.17
N ILE A 80 32.31 -23.56 -18.39
CA ILE A 80 32.46 -22.21 -17.84
C ILE A 80 33.35 -22.34 -16.59
N PRO A 81 34.44 -21.57 -16.47
CA PRO A 81 35.27 -21.56 -15.27
C PRO A 81 34.44 -21.17 -14.04
N ASP A 82 34.72 -21.82 -12.91
CA ASP A 82 34.13 -21.43 -11.63
C ASP A 82 34.59 -20.01 -11.25
N ARG A 83 33.64 -19.22 -10.75
CA ARG A 83 33.84 -17.84 -10.30
C ARG A 83 33.68 -17.69 -8.79
N THR A 84 33.46 -18.80 -8.10
CA THR A 84 33.24 -18.83 -6.66
C THR A 84 34.55 -19.05 -5.91
N ASP A 85 34.63 -18.46 -4.72
CA ASP A 85 35.63 -18.76 -3.71
C ASP A 85 34.93 -19.45 -2.52
N PRO A 86 34.97 -20.79 -2.43
CA PRO A 86 34.32 -21.53 -1.35
C PRO A 86 34.81 -21.19 0.07
N ALA A 87 35.95 -20.49 0.20
CA ALA A 87 36.45 -20.04 1.49
C ALA A 87 35.79 -18.74 1.97
N SER A 88 35.15 -17.98 1.07
CA SER A 88 34.40 -16.77 1.41
C SER A 88 33.04 -17.10 2.02
N ASP A 89 32.53 -16.20 2.86
CA ASP A 89 31.15 -16.20 3.35
C ASP A 89 30.33 -15.00 2.85
N ASP A 90 30.88 -14.25 1.91
CA ASP A 90 30.28 -13.05 1.32
C ASP A 90 30.36 -13.03 -0.20
N ALA A 91 29.65 -12.07 -0.78
CA ALA A 91 29.67 -11.73 -2.19
C ALA A 91 29.52 -10.22 -2.38
N VAL A 92 29.83 -9.72 -3.57
CA VAL A 92 29.67 -8.31 -3.93
C VAL A 92 28.54 -8.17 -4.96
N VAL A 93 27.65 -7.20 -4.74
CA VAL A 93 26.62 -6.81 -5.70
C VAL A 93 27.01 -5.48 -6.34
N VAL A 94 26.90 -5.40 -7.66
CA VAL A 94 27.08 -4.18 -8.46
C VAL A 94 25.79 -3.88 -9.22
N LEU A 95 25.20 -2.72 -8.95
CA LEU A 95 24.07 -2.19 -9.70
C LEU A 95 24.57 -0.99 -10.51
N HIS A 96 24.55 -1.12 -11.83
CA HIS A 96 25.08 -0.06 -12.69
C HIS A 96 24.22 1.20 -12.61
N ASP A 97 22.94 1.13 -12.97
CA ASP A 97 22.01 2.28 -12.94
C ASP A 97 20.63 1.84 -12.51
N ILE A 98 20.22 2.14 -11.28
CA ILE A 98 18.88 1.76 -10.82
C ILE A 98 17.74 2.32 -11.69
N TYR A 99 17.98 3.43 -12.39
CA TYR A 99 16.99 4.09 -13.25
C TYR A 99 16.92 3.50 -14.67
N ARG A 100 17.74 2.48 -14.97
CA ARG A 100 17.64 1.75 -16.22
C ARG A 100 16.67 0.58 -16.09
N GLY A 101 15.92 0.32 -17.15
CA GLY A 101 14.85 -0.67 -17.14
C GLY A 101 13.49 -0.07 -16.76
N PRO A 102 12.40 -0.85 -16.89
CA PRO A 102 11.04 -0.39 -16.63
C PRO A 102 10.74 -0.22 -15.13
N GLY A 103 11.53 -0.81 -14.23
CA GLY A 103 11.26 -0.88 -12.79
C GLY A 103 11.16 0.47 -12.07
N LEU A 104 11.78 1.53 -12.59
CA LEU A 104 11.67 2.89 -12.05
C LEU A 104 11.23 3.91 -13.12
N ALA A 105 10.52 3.45 -14.16
CA ALA A 105 10.02 4.33 -15.21
C ALA A 105 9.18 5.48 -14.63
N GLY A 106 9.51 6.71 -15.03
CA GLY A 106 8.83 7.92 -14.56
C GLY A 106 9.31 8.47 -13.21
N VAL A 107 10.15 7.75 -12.46
CA VAL A 107 10.73 8.25 -11.21
C VAL A 107 11.92 9.17 -11.52
N PRO A 108 11.93 10.42 -11.02
CA PRO A 108 13.05 11.32 -11.22
C PRO A 108 14.37 10.78 -10.65
N ARG A 109 15.47 11.03 -11.37
CA ARG A 109 16.82 10.73 -10.87
C ARG A 109 17.11 11.47 -9.58
N GLY A 110 17.78 10.82 -8.64
CA GLY A 110 18.09 11.34 -7.30
C GLY A 110 16.96 11.20 -6.27
N VAL A 111 15.78 10.68 -6.64
CA VAL A 111 14.75 10.29 -5.67
C VAL A 111 15.22 9.12 -4.80
N ILE A 112 15.85 8.10 -5.40
CA ILE A 112 16.34 6.93 -4.69
C ILE A 112 17.68 7.26 -4.03
N ARG A 113 17.79 7.04 -2.72
CA ARG A 113 18.98 7.35 -1.90
C ARG A 113 19.64 6.11 -1.31
N LYS A 114 18.86 5.10 -0.99
CA LYS A 114 19.35 3.85 -0.41
C LYS A 114 18.63 2.64 -1.01
N LEU A 115 19.23 1.47 -0.89
CA LEU A 115 18.56 0.19 -1.05
C LEU A 115 18.40 -0.45 0.33
N ARG A 116 17.19 -0.92 0.67
CA ARG A 116 17.01 -1.87 1.78
C ARG A 116 17.35 -3.26 1.27
N VAL A 117 18.25 -3.96 1.96
CA VAL A 117 18.61 -5.35 1.66
C VAL A 117 17.83 -6.25 2.61
N VAL A 118 16.95 -7.07 2.04
CA VAL A 118 16.07 -7.98 2.78
C VAL A 118 16.42 -9.41 2.42
N ALA A 119 16.66 -10.27 3.40
CA ALA A 119 16.87 -11.69 3.20
C ALA A 119 15.58 -12.47 3.46
N TYR A 120 15.26 -13.43 2.58
CA TYR A 120 14.13 -14.34 2.80
C TYR A 120 14.52 -15.52 3.69
N HIS A 121 13.62 -15.89 4.60
CA HIS A 121 13.67 -17.18 5.28
C HIS A 121 12.44 -18.01 4.90
N PHE A 122 12.67 -18.93 3.95
CA PHE A 122 11.62 -19.76 3.38
C PHE A 122 11.03 -20.74 4.39
N GLY A 123 9.72 -20.95 4.33
CA GLY A 123 9.00 -21.86 5.21
C GLY A 123 9.41 -23.31 5.08
N PHE A 124 8.96 -24.08 6.06
CA PHE A 124 9.13 -25.52 6.10
C PHE A 124 7.97 -26.20 5.35
N PRO A 125 8.14 -27.47 4.91
CA PRO A 125 7.05 -28.23 4.31
C PRO A 125 5.77 -28.16 5.16
N GLY A 126 4.63 -27.80 4.55
CA GLY A 126 3.35 -27.65 5.24
C GLY A 126 3.20 -26.36 6.08
N MET A 127 4.24 -25.53 6.18
CA MET A 127 4.21 -24.28 6.94
C MET A 127 4.17 -23.02 6.08
N ALA A 128 4.78 -22.98 4.89
CA ALA A 128 4.73 -21.78 4.05
C ALA A 128 3.31 -21.47 3.52
N GLY A 129 3.02 -20.21 3.21
CA GLY A 129 1.78 -19.83 2.54
C GLY A 129 1.23 -18.47 2.93
N PRO A 130 0.16 -18.03 2.24
CA PRO A 130 -0.51 -16.78 2.57
C PRO A 130 -1.08 -16.81 3.98
N ASP A 131 -1.16 -15.65 4.65
CA ASP A 131 -1.83 -15.47 5.94
C ASP A 131 -1.22 -16.26 7.10
N LYS A 132 0.07 -16.56 7.04
CA LYS A 132 0.79 -17.22 8.13
C LYS A 132 1.78 -16.29 8.83
N ILE A 133 2.63 -15.63 8.05
CA ILE A 133 3.52 -14.58 8.54
C ILE A 133 2.75 -13.29 8.84
N GLY A 134 1.79 -12.94 7.99
CA GLY A 134 0.88 -11.83 8.19
C GLY A 134 -0.37 -12.01 7.33
N ARG A 135 -1.52 -11.56 7.83
CA ARG A 135 -2.79 -11.52 7.10
C ARG A 135 -2.65 -10.72 5.81
N ALA A 136 -2.88 -11.35 4.67
CA ALA A 136 -2.64 -10.92 3.30
C ALA A 136 -1.27 -10.24 3.11
N GLY A 137 -0.31 -10.64 3.95
CA GLY A 137 1.02 -10.05 4.05
C GLY A 137 2.04 -10.87 3.27
N PRO A 138 3.32 -10.83 3.69
CA PRO A 138 4.36 -11.59 3.00
C PRO A 138 4.15 -13.08 3.15
N TRP A 139 4.57 -13.83 2.13
CA TRP A 139 4.49 -15.30 2.10
C TRP A 139 5.53 -15.97 2.98
N GLU A 140 6.66 -15.29 3.14
CA GLU A 140 7.86 -15.80 3.79
C GLU A 140 8.34 -14.79 4.84
N VAL A 141 9.07 -15.28 5.84
CA VAL A 141 9.74 -14.41 6.81
C VAL A 141 10.73 -13.53 6.07
N MET A 142 10.68 -12.23 6.34
CA MET A 142 11.62 -11.25 5.80
C MET A 142 12.53 -10.73 6.91
N ARG A 143 13.84 -10.92 6.71
CA ARG A 143 14.90 -10.48 7.62
C ARG A 143 15.59 -9.25 7.07
N ILE A 144 15.64 -8.18 7.83
CA ILE A 144 16.32 -6.97 7.38
C ILE A 144 17.81 -7.14 7.64
N LEU A 145 18.62 -7.15 6.57
CA LEU A 145 20.08 -7.12 6.70
C LEU A 145 20.55 -5.69 7.00
N GLY A 146 19.91 -4.69 6.38
CA GLY A 146 20.19 -3.27 6.59
C GLY A 146 19.98 -2.45 5.34
N THR A 147 20.70 -1.35 5.22
CA THR A 147 20.66 -0.46 4.04
C THR A 147 22.02 -0.18 3.45
N VAL A 148 22.05 0.11 2.15
CA VAL A 148 23.27 0.47 1.40
C VAL A 148 23.00 1.72 0.56
N PRO A 149 24.00 2.57 0.28
CA PRO A 149 23.81 3.82 -0.44
C PRO A 149 23.60 3.58 -1.95
N VAL A 150 22.83 4.48 -2.58
CA VAL A 150 22.77 4.66 -4.04
C VAL A 150 23.42 6.00 -4.37
N TYR A 151 24.37 6.01 -5.30
CA TYR A 151 25.07 7.22 -5.72
C TYR A 151 24.21 8.09 -6.66
N GLU A 152 24.64 9.33 -6.88
CA GLU A 152 23.88 10.32 -7.64
C GLU A 152 23.63 9.93 -9.11
N ASP A 153 24.52 9.11 -9.69
CA ASP A 153 24.38 8.54 -11.04
C ASP A 153 23.46 7.32 -11.10
N GLY A 154 22.89 6.91 -9.95
CA GLY A 154 22.02 5.74 -9.80
C GLY A 154 22.76 4.42 -9.57
N SER A 155 24.10 4.44 -9.49
CA SER A 155 24.90 3.23 -9.26
C SER A 155 24.97 2.85 -7.78
N ALA A 156 25.19 1.56 -7.50
CA ALA A 156 25.45 1.06 -6.14
C ALA A 156 26.39 -0.15 -6.17
N ARG A 157 27.26 -0.27 -5.17
CA ARG A 157 28.17 -1.41 -5.00
C ARG A 157 28.34 -1.75 -3.54
N PHE A 158 27.96 -2.96 -3.16
CA PHE A 158 27.86 -3.35 -1.75
C PHE A 158 28.10 -4.84 -1.51
N ARG A 159 28.50 -5.18 -0.29
CA ARG A 159 28.75 -6.55 0.16
C ARG A 159 27.48 -7.17 0.72
N VAL A 160 27.24 -8.45 0.44
CA VAL A 160 26.11 -9.23 0.96
C VAL A 160 26.59 -10.58 1.46
N PRO A 161 25.88 -11.22 2.41
CA PRO A 161 26.18 -12.60 2.79
C PRO A 161 26.00 -13.54 1.60
N ALA A 162 26.97 -14.42 1.37
CA ALA A 162 26.88 -15.42 0.31
C ALA A 162 25.77 -16.43 0.59
N SER A 163 25.30 -17.10 -0.45
CA SER A 163 24.32 -18.20 -0.34
C SER A 163 23.03 -17.79 0.38
N THR A 164 22.72 -16.49 0.40
CA THR A 164 21.54 -15.92 1.04
C THR A 164 20.60 -15.37 -0.02
N PRO A 165 19.32 -15.80 -0.05
CA PRO A 165 18.34 -15.23 -0.96
C PRO A 165 18.00 -13.80 -0.52
N ILE A 166 18.41 -12.82 -1.31
CA ILE A 166 18.19 -11.40 -1.04
C ILE A 166 17.21 -10.77 -2.03
N SER A 167 16.49 -9.78 -1.54
CA SER A 167 15.63 -8.87 -2.29
C SER A 167 15.98 -7.43 -1.93
N LEU A 168 15.75 -6.52 -2.87
CA LEU A 168 16.08 -5.11 -2.76
C LEU A 168 14.82 -4.23 -2.78
N GLN A 169 14.77 -3.22 -1.92
CA GLN A 169 13.75 -2.17 -1.97
C GLN A 169 14.43 -0.82 -2.24
N ALA A 170 13.97 -0.11 -3.28
CA ALA A 170 14.51 1.21 -3.63
C ALA A 170 13.90 2.28 -2.72
N LEU A 171 14.71 2.87 -1.85
CA LEU A 171 14.24 3.80 -0.82
C LEU A 171 14.43 5.27 -1.24
N ASP A 172 13.43 6.10 -0.95
CA ASP A 172 13.53 7.55 -1.05
C ASP A 172 14.40 8.17 0.07
N ALA A 173 14.49 9.50 0.10
CA ALA A 173 15.24 10.22 1.14
C ALA A 173 14.62 10.11 2.55
N GLU A 174 13.32 9.77 2.65
CA GLU A 174 12.63 9.54 3.93
C GLU A 174 12.73 8.07 4.38
N GLY A 175 13.41 7.19 3.62
CA GLY A 175 13.60 5.77 3.94
C GLY A 175 12.44 4.86 3.50
N LYS A 176 11.54 5.34 2.63
CA LYS A 176 10.34 4.61 2.19
C LYS A 176 10.56 3.95 0.84
N ALA A 177 10.03 2.74 0.69
CA ALA A 177 10.14 2.03 -0.57
C ALA A 177 9.29 2.70 -1.67
N VAL A 178 9.97 3.15 -2.72
CA VAL A 178 9.38 3.62 -3.98
C VAL A 178 9.09 2.45 -4.91
N GLN A 179 9.95 1.42 -4.88
CA GLN A 179 9.78 0.20 -5.66
C GLN A 179 10.23 -1.03 -4.89
N LEU A 180 9.51 -2.12 -5.07
CA LEU A 180 9.71 -3.39 -4.38
C LEU A 180 10.17 -4.46 -5.37
N MET A 181 11.27 -5.15 -5.08
CA MET A 181 11.64 -6.35 -5.81
C MET A 181 10.78 -7.54 -5.32
N ARG A 182 9.78 -7.94 -6.13
CA ARG A 182 8.93 -9.11 -5.86
C ARG A 182 9.55 -10.42 -6.38
N SER A 183 10.85 -10.58 -6.12
CA SER A 183 11.66 -11.73 -6.48
C SER A 183 12.86 -11.76 -5.53
N TRP A 184 13.75 -12.72 -5.71
CA TRP A 184 15.01 -12.81 -4.99
C TRP A 184 16.10 -13.31 -5.93
N TYR A 185 17.33 -13.04 -5.56
CA TYR A 185 18.50 -13.68 -6.14
C TYR A 185 19.49 -14.03 -5.04
N THR A 186 20.45 -14.87 -5.38
CA THR A 186 21.50 -15.31 -4.48
C THR A 186 22.83 -15.05 -5.16
N ALA A 187 23.78 -14.47 -4.43
CA ALA A 187 25.17 -14.38 -4.87
C ALA A 187 25.98 -15.47 -4.17
N MET A 188 26.82 -16.17 -4.93
CA MET A 188 27.64 -17.27 -4.47
C MET A 188 28.89 -16.76 -3.72
N PRO A 189 29.54 -17.59 -2.88
CA PRO A 189 30.77 -17.22 -2.17
C PRO A 189 31.83 -16.61 -3.10
N GLY A 190 32.31 -15.41 -2.77
CA GLY A 190 33.33 -14.68 -3.54
C GLY A 190 32.87 -14.10 -4.88
N GLU A 191 31.61 -14.32 -5.26
CA GLU A 191 31.07 -13.87 -6.54
C GLU A 191 30.90 -12.33 -6.55
N THR A 192 31.01 -11.74 -7.75
CA THR A 192 30.47 -10.41 -8.03
C THR A 192 29.21 -10.55 -8.90
N ALA A 193 28.04 -10.41 -8.28
CA ALA A 193 26.75 -10.38 -8.96
C ALA A 193 26.47 -8.96 -9.50
N SER A 194 25.99 -8.85 -10.74
CA SER A 194 25.80 -7.54 -11.39
C SER A 194 24.42 -7.42 -12.02
N CYS A 195 23.79 -6.25 -11.87
CA CYS A 195 22.53 -5.88 -12.50
C CYS A 195 22.69 -4.62 -13.36
N VAL A 196 21.98 -4.55 -14.48
CA VAL A 196 22.01 -3.38 -15.37
C VAL A 196 21.19 -2.23 -14.79
N GLY A 197 20.03 -2.55 -14.20
CA GLY A 197 19.13 -1.60 -13.58
C GLY A 197 17.95 -2.27 -12.90
N CYS A 198 16.86 -1.54 -12.65
CA CYS A 198 15.69 -2.10 -12.01
C CYS A 198 14.79 -2.83 -13.04
N HIS A 199 14.78 -4.17 -12.97
CA HIS A 199 13.92 -5.05 -13.77
C HIS A 199 14.30 -5.08 -15.27
N GLU A 200 15.60 -5.14 -15.56
CA GLU A 200 16.13 -5.27 -16.92
C GLU A 200 15.61 -6.52 -17.65
N THR A 201 15.65 -6.49 -18.97
CA THR A 201 15.26 -7.62 -19.80
C THR A 201 16.45 -8.55 -20.05
N PRO A 202 16.24 -9.85 -20.37
CA PRO A 202 17.33 -10.77 -20.69
C PRO A 202 18.20 -10.38 -21.89
N ARG A 203 17.76 -9.39 -22.69
CA ARG A 203 18.52 -8.85 -23.84
C ARG A 203 19.38 -7.65 -23.46
N ASP A 204 19.17 -7.08 -22.27
CA ASP A 204 19.98 -5.98 -21.78
C ASP A 204 21.36 -6.50 -21.38
N SER A 205 22.39 -5.89 -21.96
CA SER A 205 23.76 -6.11 -21.54
C SER A 205 24.21 -4.95 -20.63
N PRO A 206 25.01 -5.24 -19.59
CA PRO A 206 25.71 -4.20 -18.84
C PRO A 206 26.45 -3.28 -19.80
N VAL A 207 26.25 -1.98 -19.66
CA VAL A 207 27.05 -1.00 -20.39
C VAL A 207 28.28 -0.76 -19.55
N VAL A 208 29.46 -1.09 -20.09
CA VAL A 208 30.74 -0.74 -19.47
C VAL A 208 30.81 0.78 -19.42
N ARG A 209 30.71 1.34 -18.21
CA ARG A 209 30.75 2.77 -17.94
C ARG A 209 31.57 3.01 -16.68
N ASP A 210 32.28 4.13 -16.64
CA ASP A 210 32.94 4.62 -15.43
C ASP A 210 31.88 5.21 -14.49
N ASP A 211 31.12 4.33 -13.82
CA ASP A 211 30.17 4.73 -12.78
C ASP A 211 30.86 5.01 -11.43
N ILE A 212 30.21 5.82 -10.60
CA ILE A 212 30.73 6.21 -9.28
C ILE A 212 30.98 4.97 -8.42
N ALA A 213 30.11 3.96 -8.51
CA ALA A 213 30.23 2.71 -7.75
C ALA A 213 31.50 1.91 -8.08
N SER A 214 31.94 1.90 -9.33
CA SER A 214 33.17 1.21 -9.77
C SER A 214 34.43 1.89 -9.24
N GLN A 215 34.38 3.21 -9.00
CA GLN A 215 35.51 4.02 -8.50
C GLN A 215 35.59 4.08 -6.97
N ARG A 216 34.54 3.62 -6.28
CA ARG A 216 34.46 3.63 -4.81
C ARG A 216 34.71 2.25 -4.20
N PRO A 217 35.15 2.19 -2.93
CA PRO A 217 35.22 0.93 -2.21
C PRO A 217 33.82 0.31 -2.09
N VAL A 218 33.78 -1.02 -1.94
CA VAL A 218 32.55 -1.76 -1.69
C VAL A 218 31.91 -1.23 -0.40
N SER A 219 30.63 -0.87 -0.46
CA SER A 219 29.89 -0.41 0.72
C SER A 219 29.49 -1.60 1.59
N GLU A 220 29.68 -1.48 2.89
CA GLU A 220 29.15 -2.44 3.86
C GLU A 220 27.69 -2.13 4.19
N ILE A 221 26.93 -3.14 4.61
CA ILE A 221 25.53 -2.99 4.99
C ILE A 221 25.45 -2.24 6.32
N GLU A 222 24.73 -1.11 6.33
CA GLU A 222 24.39 -0.37 7.55
C GLU A 222 23.25 -1.10 8.28
N PRO A 223 23.46 -1.66 9.48
CA PRO A 223 22.45 -2.49 10.15
C PRO A 223 21.20 -1.69 10.56
N TRP A 224 20.04 -2.36 10.53
CA TRP A 224 18.76 -1.77 10.94
C TRP A 224 18.44 -2.11 12.40
N TYR A 225 18.67 -1.15 13.31
CA TYR A 225 18.49 -1.26 14.77
C TYR A 225 18.99 -2.60 15.36
N GLY A 226 20.29 -2.87 15.21
CA GLY A 226 20.95 -4.05 15.77
C GLY A 226 21.20 -5.17 14.75
N PRO A 227 21.46 -6.41 15.21
CA PRO A 227 21.80 -7.53 14.34
C PRO A 227 20.60 -7.99 13.46
N PRO A 228 20.86 -8.54 12.26
CA PRO A 228 19.82 -9.02 11.35
C PRO A 228 18.91 -10.09 11.94
N ARG A 229 17.60 -9.86 11.87
CA ARG A 229 16.54 -10.73 12.39
C ARG A 229 15.27 -10.59 11.56
N GLY A 230 14.35 -11.53 11.69
CA GLY A 230 13.05 -11.40 11.03
C GLY A 230 12.19 -10.32 11.69
N PHE A 231 11.48 -9.57 10.85
CA PHE A 231 10.63 -8.47 11.31
C PHE A 231 9.36 -9.02 11.96
N ASP A 232 9.10 -8.62 13.20
CA ASP A 232 7.98 -9.10 14.00
C ASP A 232 7.21 -7.93 14.59
N PHE A 233 5.88 -8.00 14.55
CA PHE A 233 5.03 -6.91 14.98
C PHE A 233 5.14 -6.69 16.50
N ALA A 234 5.13 -7.77 17.29
CA ALA A 234 5.20 -7.67 18.75
C ALA A 234 6.54 -7.08 19.22
N ARG A 235 7.65 -7.41 18.55
CA ARG A 235 8.98 -6.87 18.86
C ARG A 235 9.21 -5.47 18.32
N GLU A 236 8.79 -5.19 17.09
CA GLU A 236 9.21 -3.98 16.39
C GLU A 236 8.15 -2.87 16.40
N ILE A 237 6.85 -3.21 16.47
CA ILE A 237 5.74 -2.24 16.37
C ILE A 237 5.00 -2.06 17.69
N GLN A 238 4.74 -3.13 18.45
CA GLN A 238 4.03 -3.01 19.74
C GLN A 238 4.69 -1.98 20.69
N PRO A 239 6.03 -1.91 20.83
CA PRO A 239 6.65 -0.88 21.68
C PRO A 239 6.39 0.56 21.22
N VAL A 240 6.22 0.76 19.91
CA VAL A 240 5.81 2.06 19.35
C VAL A 240 4.37 2.36 19.74
N LEU A 241 3.47 1.38 19.63
CA LEU A 241 2.07 1.54 20.02
C LEU A 241 1.92 1.79 21.53
N ASP A 242 2.64 1.06 22.37
CA ASP A 242 2.63 1.22 23.82
C ASP A 242 3.03 2.64 24.23
N ARG A 243 4.04 3.19 23.55
CA ARG A 243 4.57 4.53 23.83
C ARG A 243 3.67 5.66 23.34
N TYR A 244 3.05 5.51 22.17
CA TYR A 244 2.40 6.62 21.47
C TYR A 244 0.88 6.50 21.28
N CYS A 245 0.33 5.29 21.36
CA CYS A 245 -1.05 5.01 20.91
C CYS A 245 -1.93 4.43 22.02
N VAL A 246 -1.42 3.49 22.82
CA VAL A 246 -2.20 2.72 23.80
C VAL A 246 -2.88 3.60 24.85
N ALA A 247 -2.31 4.75 25.20
CA ALA A 247 -2.92 5.68 26.16
C ALA A 247 -4.37 6.05 25.78
N CYS A 248 -4.63 6.25 24.49
CA CYS A 248 -5.97 6.48 23.94
C CYS A 248 -6.62 5.16 23.50
N HIS A 249 -5.87 4.24 22.89
CA HIS A 249 -6.35 2.97 22.34
C HIS A 249 -6.22 1.81 23.32
N ASN A 250 -6.89 1.89 24.48
CA ASN A 250 -6.77 0.94 25.60
C ASN A 250 -7.98 0.00 25.75
N GLY A 251 -8.82 -0.13 24.72
CA GLY A 251 -10.02 -0.97 24.73
C GLY A 251 -11.23 -0.36 25.45
N GLN A 252 -11.11 0.83 26.05
CA GLN A 252 -12.26 1.56 26.58
C GLN A 252 -12.90 2.44 25.49
N PRO A 253 -14.23 2.56 25.46
CA PRO A 253 -14.89 3.51 24.58
C PRO A 253 -14.50 4.94 24.96
N ARG A 254 -14.52 5.85 23.97
CA ARG A 254 -14.33 7.28 24.22
C ARG A 254 -15.53 7.86 24.97
N ASP A 255 -15.32 9.03 25.58
CA ASP A 255 -16.36 9.78 26.31
C ASP A 255 -17.59 10.13 25.45
N ASP A 256 -17.43 10.18 24.12
CA ASP A 256 -18.52 10.38 23.15
C ASP A 256 -19.24 9.08 22.76
N GLY A 257 -18.90 7.96 23.40
CA GLY A 257 -19.46 6.63 23.15
C GLY A 257 -18.89 5.93 21.91
N GLN A 258 -17.97 6.55 21.16
CA GLN A 258 -17.35 5.87 20.02
C GLN A 258 -16.41 4.76 20.49
N GLN A 259 -16.62 3.57 19.94
CA GLN A 259 -15.64 2.49 20.04
C GLN A 259 -14.43 2.84 19.17
N ILE A 260 -13.25 2.74 19.75
CA ILE A 260 -11.96 2.88 19.07
C ILE A 260 -11.20 1.55 19.12
N PRO A 261 -10.32 1.28 18.15
CA PRO A 261 -9.56 0.04 18.15
C PRO A 261 -8.71 -0.10 19.43
N ASP A 262 -8.68 -1.30 20.01
CA ASP A 262 -7.78 -1.64 21.11
C ASP A 262 -6.41 -2.02 20.54
N LEU A 263 -5.37 -1.28 20.93
CA LEU A 263 -4.01 -1.46 20.45
C LEU A 263 -3.08 -2.02 21.53
N ARG A 264 -3.64 -2.49 22.65
CA ARG A 264 -2.86 -3.14 23.70
C ARG A 264 -2.28 -4.47 23.24
N ASP A 265 -1.20 -4.84 23.91
CA ASP A 265 -0.60 -6.16 23.82
C ASP A 265 -1.63 -7.28 24.11
N GLU A 266 -1.49 -8.42 23.43
CA GLU A 266 -2.40 -9.57 23.55
C GLU A 266 -2.66 -10.03 24.98
N ARG A 267 -1.66 -9.90 25.87
CA ARG A 267 -1.75 -10.31 27.28
C ARG A 267 -2.74 -9.47 28.09
N LEU A 268 -3.17 -8.33 27.55
CA LEU A 268 -4.07 -7.37 28.18
C LEU A 268 -5.48 -7.40 27.56
N VAL A 269 -5.72 -8.28 26.59
CA VAL A 269 -7.01 -8.43 25.90
C VAL A 269 -7.62 -9.78 26.27
N ASP A 270 -8.68 -9.74 27.06
CA ASP A 270 -9.36 -10.95 27.54
C ASP A 270 -9.97 -11.74 26.37
N ASP A 271 -9.88 -13.07 26.46
CA ASP A 271 -10.50 -14.04 25.55
C ASP A 271 -10.15 -13.90 24.05
N TYR A 272 -9.06 -13.19 23.70
CA TYR A 272 -8.65 -13.09 22.30
C TYR A 272 -8.25 -14.46 21.74
N GLN A 273 -8.90 -14.83 20.63
CA GLN A 273 -8.90 -16.19 20.08
C GLN A 273 -8.29 -16.27 18.66
N GLY A 274 -7.79 -15.17 18.10
CA GLY A 274 -7.36 -15.06 16.71
C GLY A 274 -8.52 -15.06 15.69
N LEU A 275 -8.19 -14.68 14.44
CA LEU A 275 -9.08 -14.77 13.29
C LEU A 275 -8.88 -16.07 12.49
N PRO A 276 -9.94 -16.53 11.79
CA PRO A 276 -9.81 -17.67 10.87
C PRO A 276 -8.87 -17.34 9.72
N LEU A 277 -8.14 -18.36 9.27
CA LEU A 277 -7.37 -18.34 8.04
C LEU A 277 -8.30 -18.26 6.83
N THR A 278 -7.79 -17.69 5.74
CA THR A 278 -8.47 -17.81 4.44
C THR A 278 -8.48 -19.28 3.99
N ARG A 279 -9.36 -19.61 3.03
CA ARG A 279 -9.43 -20.95 2.43
C ARG A 279 -8.08 -21.43 1.90
N LEU A 280 -7.30 -20.53 1.29
CA LEU A 280 -5.96 -20.84 0.77
C LEU A 280 -4.93 -21.06 1.89
N GLY A 281 -5.02 -20.33 3.00
CA GLY A 281 -4.21 -20.58 4.19
C GLY A 281 -4.55 -21.92 4.87
N ALA A 282 -5.84 -22.23 5.00
CA ALA A 282 -6.37 -23.40 5.69
C ALA A 282 -6.06 -24.73 4.98
N THR A 283 -6.16 -24.77 3.65
CA THR A 283 -5.87 -25.97 2.82
C THR A 283 -4.39 -26.38 2.81
N ARG A 284 -3.50 -25.52 3.30
CA ARG A 284 -2.04 -25.71 3.28
C ARG A 284 -1.42 -25.91 4.65
N ILE A 285 -2.23 -26.13 5.70
CA ILE A 285 -1.74 -26.58 7.00
C ILE A 285 -1.89 -28.10 7.06
N ASP A 286 -0.80 -28.80 7.40
CA ASP A 286 -0.80 -30.25 7.51
C ASP A 286 -1.81 -30.71 8.59
N PRO A 287 -2.77 -31.61 8.26
CA PRO A 287 -3.77 -32.09 9.21
C PRO A 287 -3.19 -32.72 10.49
N SER A 288 -1.98 -33.30 10.43
CA SER A 288 -1.32 -33.89 11.59
C SER A 288 -0.88 -32.85 12.62
N LEU A 289 -0.62 -31.60 12.21
CA LEU A 289 -0.29 -30.51 13.13
C LEU A 289 -1.52 -30.09 13.96
N VAL A 290 -2.70 -30.11 13.33
CA VAL A 290 -3.97 -29.84 14.00
C VAL A 290 -4.24 -30.91 15.07
N GLN A 291 -4.00 -32.18 14.74
CA GLN A 291 -4.16 -33.29 15.67
C GLN A 291 -3.14 -33.27 16.81
N ARG A 292 -1.90 -32.86 16.54
CA ARG A 292 -0.81 -32.85 17.53
C ARG A 292 -0.88 -31.66 18.49
N TYR A 293 -1.41 -30.52 18.04
CA TYR A 293 -1.51 -29.29 18.86
C TYR A 293 -2.95 -28.78 18.97
N PRO A 294 -3.90 -29.59 19.44
CA PRO A 294 -5.31 -29.21 19.47
C PRO A 294 -5.57 -27.98 20.34
N GLN A 295 -4.68 -27.68 21.30
CA GLN A 295 -4.79 -26.49 22.15
C GLN A 295 -4.51 -25.17 21.41
N ARG A 296 -3.72 -25.21 20.32
CA ARG A 296 -3.42 -24.05 19.47
C ARG A 296 -4.51 -23.80 18.41
N PHE A 297 -5.37 -24.80 18.19
CA PHE A 297 -6.46 -24.77 17.21
C PHE A 297 -7.84 -25.06 17.85
N ARG A 298 -7.96 -24.81 19.16
CA ARG A 298 -8.96 -25.39 20.10
C ARG A 298 -10.42 -24.94 19.91
N LEU A 299 -10.67 -23.97 19.03
CA LEU A 299 -12.00 -23.38 18.82
C LEU A 299 -12.83 -24.13 17.77
N CYS A 300 -12.29 -25.21 17.22
CA CYS A 300 -12.91 -25.96 16.15
C CYS A 300 -13.71 -27.15 16.72
N LYS A 301 -14.87 -26.91 17.34
CA LYS A 301 -15.72 -28.00 17.85
C LYS A 301 -17.00 -28.15 17.02
N GLY A 302 -16.85 -28.98 15.98
CA GLY A 302 -17.93 -29.69 15.30
C GLY A 302 -18.30 -29.09 13.96
N MET A 303 -17.60 -29.46 12.88
CA MET A 303 -18.10 -29.19 11.53
C MET A 303 -17.77 -30.27 10.49
N PRO A 304 -18.76 -30.64 9.66
CA PRO A 304 -18.58 -31.15 8.32
C PRO A 304 -18.51 -29.98 7.31
N GLU A 305 -17.32 -29.40 7.10
CA GLU A 305 -16.86 -28.70 5.88
C GLU A 305 -15.32 -28.70 5.92
N PRO A 306 -14.59 -28.88 4.81
CA PRO A 306 -13.22 -29.36 4.92
C PRO A 306 -12.19 -28.34 5.45
N TYR A 307 -12.50 -27.04 5.62
CA TYR A 307 -11.50 -26.02 6.00
C TYR A 307 -12.00 -24.82 6.85
N GLY A 308 -13.19 -24.87 7.46
CA GLY A 308 -13.93 -23.69 7.94
C GLY A 308 -13.61 -23.08 9.32
N GLU A 309 -12.63 -23.58 10.10
CA GLU A 309 -12.43 -23.12 11.49
C GLU A 309 -10.96 -22.88 11.91
N LEU A 310 -9.98 -23.12 11.02
CA LEU A 310 -8.56 -22.98 11.36
C LEU A 310 -8.18 -21.52 11.61
N LYS A 311 -7.55 -21.22 12.74
CA LYS A 311 -7.11 -19.87 13.12
C LYS A 311 -5.60 -19.78 13.24
N THR A 312 -5.05 -18.62 12.89
CA THR A 312 -3.68 -18.24 13.23
C THR A 312 -3.74 -17.21 14.35
N ALA A 313 -2.84 -17.34 15.33
CA ALA A 313 -2.68 -16.32 16.36
C ALA A 313 -1.95 -15.11 15.77
N TYR A 314 -2.64 -13.98 15.71
CA TYR A 314 -2.07 -12.65 15.49
C TYR A 314 -2.17 -11.85 16.77
N THR A 315 -1.50 -10.70 16.88
CA THR A 315 -1.78 -9.81 18.01
C THR A 315 -3.08 -9.02 17.75
N PRO A 316 -3.89 -8.71 18.78
CA PRO A 316 -5.08 -7.87 18.62
C PRO A 316 -4.76 -6.51 17.98
N ALA A 317 -3.66 -5.90 18.40
CA ALA A 317 -3.17 -4.63 17.86
C ALA A 317 -2.78 -4.73 16.37
N TYR A 318 -2.16 -5.84 15.94
CA TYR A 318 -1.86 -6.08 14.53
C TYR A 318 -3.15 -6.11 13.71
N GLU A 319 -4.17 -6.85 14.15
CA GLU A 319 -5.43 -6.96 13.43
C GLU A 319 -6.21 -5.65 13.37
N ALA A 320 -6.14 -4.86 14.44
CA ALA A 320 -6.70 -3.52 14.48
C ALA A 320 -6.00 -2.55 13.51
N LEU A 321 -4.69 -2.71 13.27
CA LEU A 321 -3.88 -1.73 12.54
C LEU A 321 -3.64 -2.06 11.07
N ILE A 322 -3.54 -3.35 10.73
CA ILE A 322 -3.42 -3.83 9.35
C ILE A 322 -4.41 -3.25 8.34
N PRO A 323 -5.65 -2.88 8.72
CA PRO A 323 -6.61 -2.33 7.79
C PRO A 323 -6.35 -0.88 7.38
N PHE A 324 -5.39 -0.21 8.02
CA PHE A 324 -5.06 1.17 7.74
C PHE A 324 -3.83 1.32 6.82
N ILE A 325 -3.22 0.21 6.38
CA ILE A 325 -2.02 0.24 5.52
C ILE A 325 -2.34 -0.19 4.08
N ARG A 326 -1.73 0.45 3.08
CA ARG A 326 -1.81 0.05 1.66
C ARG A 326 -0.58 -0.78 1.34
N ARG A 327 -0.79 -1.93 0.69
CA ARG A 327 0.26 -2.92 0.45
C ARG A 327 -0.12 -3.88 -0.67
N VAL A 328 0.85 -4.63 -1.17
CA VAL A 328 0.70 -5.59 -2.27
C VAL A 328 0.18 -6.93 -1.71
N ASN A 329 -0.79 -7.54 -2.35
CA ASN A 329 -1.31 -8.86 -1.99
C ASN A 329 -1.33 -9.80 -3.20
N ILE A 330 -1.81 -11.03 -3.00
CA ILE A 330 -1.84 -12.09 -4.02
C ILE A 330 -2.80 -11.82 -5.18
N GLU A 331 -3.83 -11.00 -4.97
CA GLU A 331 -4.83 -10.68 -5.98
C GLU A 331 -4.34 -9.55 -6.90
N ASP A 332 -3.30 -8.83 -6.49
CA ASP A 332 -2.66 -7.84 -7.34
C ASP A 332 -2.13 -8.50 -8.62
N ALA A 333 -2.19 -7.74 -9.71
CA ALA A 333 -1.65 -8.18 -10.98
C ALA A 333 -0.19 -8.66 -10.83
N ALA A 334 0.11 -9.81 -11.43
CA ALA A 334 1.46 -10.37 -11.54
C ALA A 334 2.33 -9.61 -12.55
N THR A 335 2.02 -8.33 -12.80
CA THR A 335 2.78 -7.42 -13.67
C THR A 335 3.80 -6.64 -12.86
N LEU A 336 4.68 -5.91 -13.52
CA LEU A 336 5.57 -4.98 -12.84
C LEU A 336 4.75 -3.92 -12.09
N LEU A 337 5.08 -3.68 -10.82
CA LEU A 337 4.40 -2.67 -10.01
C LEU A 337 4.69 -1.27 -10.55
N VAL A 338 3.67 -0.41 -10.52
CA VAL A 338 3.85 1.00 -10.84
C VAL A 338 4.64 1.65 -9.69
N PRO A 339 5.80 2.29 -9.97
CA PRO A 339 6.60 2.91 -8.93
C PRO A 339 5.81 3.93 -8.11
N GLY A 340 5.95 3.89 -6.79
CA GLY A 340 5.29 4.80 -5.86
C GLY A 340 3.81 4.47 -5.56
N GLU A 341 3.19 3.51 -6.24
CA GLU A 341 1.79 3.16 -6.00
C GLU A 341 1.56 2.63 -4.57
N TYR A 342 2.43 1.71 -4.13
CA TYR A 342 2.39 1.11 -2.80
C TYR A 342 3.34 1.81 -1.81
N HIS A 343 3.75 3.03 -2.14
CA HIS A 343 4.57 3.84 -1.24
C HIS A 343 3.85 4.09 0.08
N ALA A 344 4.55 4.02 1.21
CA ALA A 344 3.92 4.09 2.53
C ALA A 344 3.05 5.36 2.77
N ASP A 345 3.35 6.49 2.12
CA ASP A 345 2.51 7.71 2.19
C ASP A 345 1.09 7.51 1.60
N THR A 346 0.81 6.45 0.83
CA THR A 346 -0.55 6.12 0.37
C THR A 346 -1.39 5.39 1.42
N SER A 347 -0.77 4.97 2.53
CA SER A 347 -1.46 4.33 3.64
C SER A 347 -2.23 5.35 4.48
N GLU A 348 -3.46 5.02 4.83
CA GLU A 348 -4.32 5.85 5.70
C GLU A 348 -3.65 6.09 7.06
N LEU A 349 -3.02 5.07 7.66
CA LEU A 349 -2.28 5.19 8.91
C LEU A 349 -1.24 6.32 8.87
N VAL A 350 -0.39 6.31 7.84
CA VAL A 350 0.70 7.28 7.67
C VAL A 350 0.13 8.68 7.47
N GLN A 351 -0.93 8.81 6.65
CA GLN A 351 -1.58 10.10 6.40
C GLN A 351 -2.20 10.68 7.68
N MET A 352 -2.90 9.87 8.47
CA MET A 352 -3.48 10.31 9.75
C MET A 352 -2.41 10.79 10.74
N LEU A 353 -1.33 10.01 10.90
CA LEU A 353 -0.25 10.34 11.83
C LEU A 353 0.51 11.60 11.40
N LYS A 354 0.80 11.76 10.10
CA LYS A 354 1.48 12.97 9.58
C LYS A 354 0.68 14.24 9.80
N LYS A 355 -0.66 14.15 9.80
CA LYS A 355 -1.55 15.26 10.10
C LYS A 355 -1.68 15.59 11.59
N GLY A 356 -1.00 14.82 12.44
CA GLY A 356 -0.95 15.04 13.88
C GLY A 356 -2.15 14.45 14.62
N HIS A 357 -2.61 13.27 14.23
CA HIS A 357 -3.65 12.46 14.89
C HIS A 357 -3.66 12.67 16.42
N TYR A 358 -4.61 13.46 16.93
CA TYR A 358 -4.75 13.84 18.35
C TYR A 358 -3.46 14.31 19.05
N GLY A 359 -2.59 15.01 18.31
CA GLY A 359 -1.33 15.54 18.83
C GLY A 359 -0.22 14.52 19.00
N VAL A 360 -0.42 13.26 18.56
CA VAL A 360 0.62 12.23 18.56
C VAL A 360 1.78 12.66 17.65
N ARG A 361 2.99 12.61 18.19
CA ARG A 361 4.24 12.92 17.48
C ARG A 361 5.23 11.78 17.69
N LEU A 362 5.41 10.98 16.65
CA LEU A 362 6.39 9.91 16.64
C LEU A 362 7.80 10.47 16.52
N ASP A 363 8.76 9.83 17.19
CA ASP A 363 10.17 10.08 16.92
C ASP A 363 10.63 9.40 15.61
N GLN A 364 11.87 9.66 15.21
CA GLN A 364 12.41 9.18 13.94
C GLN A 364 12.44 7.64 13.85
N GLU A 365 12.78 6.96 14.94
CA GLU A 365 12.83 5.50 15.00
C GLU A 365 11.43 4.89 14.92
N ALA A 366 10.47 5.44 15.66
CA ALA A 366 9.07 5.01 15.58
C ALA A 366 8.50 5.15 14.15
N TRP A 367 8.82 6.24 13.46
CA TRP A 367 8.48 6.41 12.05
C TRP A 367 9.10 5.33 11.17
N ASP A 368 10.42 5.13 11.26
CA ASP A 368 11.13 4.17 10.43
C ASP A 368 10.62 2.72 10.65
N ARG A 369 10.26 2.37 11.89
CA ARG A 369 9.64 1.07 12.23
C ARG A 369 8.29 0.87 11.55
N ILE A 370 7.37 1.83 11.68
CA ILE A 370 6.04 1.75 11.05
C ILE A 370 6.15 1.72 9.53
N ILE A 371 7.01 2.56 8.94
CA ILE A 371 7.26 2.59 7.50
C ILE A 371 7.83 1.27 7.01
N THR A 372 8.86 0.75 7.69
CA THR A 372 9.49 -0.51 7.31
C THR A 372 8.50 -1.68 7.41
N TRP A 373 7.64 -1.70 8.43
CA TRP A 373 6.57 -2.69 8.53
C TRP A 373 5.63 -2.66 7.32
N ILE A 374 5.23 -1.47 6.87
CA ILE A 374 4.38 -1.30 5.67
C ILE A 374 5.12 -1.76 4.41
N ASP A 375 6.37 -1.33 4.22
CA ASP A 375 7.21 -1.68 3.07
C ASP A 375 7.48 -3.20 2.98
N LEU A 376 7.51 -3.88 4.13
CA LEU A 376 7.62 -5.34 4.25
C LEU A 376 6.27 -6.05 4.09
N ASN A 377 5.24 -5.38 3.56
CA ASN A 377 3.91 -5.95 3.36
C ASN A 377 3.17 -6.32 4.67
N GLY A 378 3.55 -5.70 5.79
CA GLY A 378 2.91 -5.87 7.09
C GLY A 378 3.01 -7.28 7.69
N PRO A 379 4.21 -7.82 7.96
CA PRO A 379 4.34 -9.09 8.69
C PRO A 379 3.85 -8.94 10.14
N CYS A 380 3.28 -10.01 10.69
CA CYS A 380 3.02 -10.13 12.12
C CYS A 380 4.15 -10.88 12.83
N HIS A 381 4.63 -11.98 12.24
CA HIS A 381 5.63 -12.88 12.83
C HIS A 381 6.99 -12.75 12.15
N GLY A 382 8.06 -12.82 12.92
CA GLY A 382 9.44 -12.72 12.44
C GLY A 382 10.18 -14.05 12.32
N THR A 383 9.62 -15.17 12.77
CA THR A 383 10.18 -16.52 12.57
C THR A 383 9.07 -17.53 12.29
N TRP A 384 9.41 -18.70 11.75
CA TRP A 384 8.41 -19.77 11.56
C TRP A 384 8.02 -20.43 12.89
N GLY A 385 8.94 -20.51 13.84
CA GLY A 385 8.69 -21.00 15.20
C GLY A 385 7.65 -20.16 15.97
N GLU A 386 7.53 -18.87 15.65
CA GLU A 386 6.48 -17.98 16.19
C GLU A 386 5.10 -18.30 15.63
N VAL A 387 5.01 -18.71 14.36
CA VAL A 387 3.74 -19.11 13.73
C VAL A 387 3.24 -20.44 14.32
N ALA A 388 4.11 -21.47 14.32
CA ALA A 388 3.81 -22.80 14.84
C ALA A 388 5.10 -23.59 15.10
N GLU A 389 4.99 -24.71 15.82
CA GLU A 389 6.16 -25.58 16.04
C GLU A 389 6.67 -26.16 14.71
N VAL A 390 7.97 -26.06 14.46
CA VAL A 390 8.61 -26.54 13.24
C VAL A 390 8.63 -28.09 13.22
N PRO A 391 8.02 -28.75 12.22
CA PRO A 391 7.91 -30.21 12.18
C PRO A 391 9.26 -30.91 12.24
N GLY A 392 9.41 -31.85 13.18
CA GLY A 392 10.56 -32.76 13.24
C GLY A 392 11.91 -32.07 13.49
N ARG A 393 11.92 -30.84 14.01
CA ARG A 393 13.12 -29.98 14.13
C ARG A 393 13.82 -29.74 12.79
N ALA A 394 13.02 -29.57 11.72
CA ALA A 394 13.53 -29.31 10.37
C ALA A 394 14.34 -28.01 10.27
N ASP A 395 14.10 -27.04 11.16
CA ASP A 395 14.89 -25.83 11.39
C ASP A 395 16.36 -26.17 11.64
N ARG A 396 16.65 -26.94 12.71
CA ARG A 396 18.00 -27.37 13.04
C ARG A 396 18.65 -28.17 11.93
N ARG A 397 17.93 -29.11 11.32
CA ARG A 397 18.47 -29.93 10.22
C ARG A 397 18.82 -29.09 8.99
N ARG A 398 17.96 -28.14 8.63
CA ARG A 398 18.20 -27.21 7.50
C ARG A 398 19.39 -26.31 7.80
N TYR A 399 19.53 -25.82 9.02
CA TYR A 399 20.67 -25.02 9.44
C TYR A 399 22.00 -25.80 9.39
N GLU A 400 22.02 -27.03 9.92
CA GLU A 400 23.19 -27.92 9.82
C GLU A 400 23.60 -28.20 8.36
N LEU A 401 22.62 -28.43 7.47
CA LEU A 401 22.86 -28.61 6.04
C LEU A 401 23.36 -27.33 5.36
N ALA A 402 22.81 -26.17 5.73
CA ALA A 402 23.27 -24.88 5.21
C ALA A 402 24.75 -24.66 5.57
N LEU A 403 25.13 -24.87 6.84
CA LEU A 403 26.54 -24.78 7.27
C LEU A 403 27.45 -25.73 6.49
N ALA A 404 27.03 -26.99 6.30
CA ALA A 404 27.79 -27.98 5.54
C ALA A 404 27.95 -27.61 4.06
N ALA A 405 27.02 -26.82 3.50
CA ALA A 405 27.05 -26.33 2.13
C ALA A 405 27.71 -24.95 1.98
N GLY A 406 28.37 -24.41 3.01
CA GLY A 406 28.97 -23.07 2.98
C GLY A 406 27.94 -21.93 3.02
N GLY A 407 26.76 -22.20 3.57
CA GLY A 407 25.69 -21.23 3.78
C GLY A 407 25.91 -20.34 5.02
N PRO A 408 24.96 -19.44 5.31
CA PRO A 408 25.10 -18.45 6.37
C PRO A 408 25.31 -19.07 7.75
N LYS A 409 26.26 -18.51 8.50
CA LYS A 409 26.62 -18.94 9.88
C LYS A 409 25.62 -18.50 10.96
N THR A 410 24.52 -17.86 10.56
CA THR A 410 23.46 -17.41 11.47
C THR A 410 22.22 -18.22 11.21
N ASP A 411 21.68 -18.85 12.26
CA ASP A 411 20.38 -19.50 12.19
C ASP A 411 19.27 -18.44 12.03
N PRO A 412 18.49 -18.47 10.94
CA PRO A 412 17.41 -17.51 10.71
C PRO A 412 16.25 -17.61 11.70
N GLU A 413 16.09 -18.74 12.40
CA GLU A 413 15.07 -18.93 13.46
C GLU A 413 15.57 -18.41 14.82
N THR A 414 16.87 -18.14 14.96
CA THR A 414 17.42 -17.54 16.18
C THR A 414 17.13 -16.04 16.20
N VAL A 415 16.39 -15.60 17.21
CA VAL A 415 16.14 -14.18 17.48
C VAL A 415 17.25 -13.65 18.40
N PRO A 416 18.17 -12.80 17.92
CA PRO A 416 19.23 -12.25 18.76
C PRO A 416 18.65 -11.34 19.85
N PRO A 417 19.29 -11.24 21.03
CA PRO A 417 18.84 -10.37 22.10
C PRO A 417 18.78 -8.92 21.61
N PHE A 418 17.59 -8.35 21.67
CA PHE A 418 17.30 -6.99 21.23
C PHE A 418 17.26 -6.05 22.43
N ARG A 419 17.93 -4.89 22.32
CA ARG A 419 17.93 -3.86 23.36
C ARG A 419 16.59 -3.11 23.27
N GLN A 420 15.65 -3.44 24.16
CA GLN A 420 14.53 -2.52 24.43
C GLN A 420 15.14 -1.24 25.03
N GLY A 421 14.75 -0.07 24.52
CA GLY A 421 15.20 1.22 25.07
C GLY A 421 14.93 1.33 26.58
N PRO A 422 15.61 2.23 27.30
CA PRO A 422 15.73 2.21 28.76
C PRO A 422 14.47 2.60 29.58
N ASP A 423 13.26 2.25 29.14
CA ASP A 423 12.00 2.45 29.91
C ASP A 423 11.08 1.22 29.97
N ALA A 424 11.56 0.03 29.57
CA ALA A 424 10.80 -1.22 29.72
C ALA A 424 11.00 -1.91 31.10
N ALA A 425 11.07 -1.13 32.18
CA ALA A 425 11.02 -1.70 33.52
C ALA A 425 9.58 -2.12 33.84
N ARG A 426 9.33 -3.43 33.75
CA ARG A 426 8.14 -4.10 34.29
C ARG A 426 7.86 -3.60 35.71
N PRO A 427 6.62 -3.23 36.09
CA PRO A 427 6.27 -3.20 37.50
C PRO A 427 6.06 -4.64 37.95
N SER A 428 7.11 -5.28 38.44
CA SER A 428 7.00 -6.51 39.22
C SER A 428 6.36 -6.17 40.56
N GLY A 429 5.32 -6.94 40.92
CA GLY A 429 4.66 -6.85 42.22
C GLY A 429 5.67 -6.92 43.38
N GLY A 430 5.50 -6.03 44.34
CA GLY A 430 6.30 -5.94 45.55
C GLY A 430 5.52 -5.17 46.61
N THR A 431 5.20 -5.89 47.67
CA THR A 431 4.49 -5.53 48.89
C THR A 431 4.89 -4.18 49.50
N LEU A 432 3.86 -3.44 49.92
CA LEU A 432 3.95 -2.34 50.89
C LEU A 432 4.53 -2.86 52.20
N GLU A 433 5.73 -2.42 52.57
CA GLU A 433 6.11 -2.27 53.97
C GLU A 433 6.72 -0.88 54.19
N THR A 434 6.35 -0.33 55.34
CA THR A 434 6.42 1.06 55.75
C THR A 434 7.73 1.40 56.46
N ASN A 435 7.86 2.70 56.77
CA ASN A 435 8.75 3.37 57.71
C ASN A 435 9.87 4.13 56.97
N ASP A 436 9.69 5.43 56.68
CA ASP A 436 9.72 6.56 57.62
C ASP A 436 11.13 6.74 58.23
N ASP A 437 11.81 7.81 57.81
CA ASP A 437 12.35 8.84 58.69
C ASP A 437 13.35 9.75 57.96
N GLY A 438 13.02 11.05 57.93
CA GLY A 438 14.01 12.12 58.11
C GLY A 438 14.54 12.84 56.87
N LEU A 439 13.77 13.82 56.36
CA LEU A 439 14.33 14.99 55.68
C LEU A 439 14.08 16.24 56.55
N ASP A 440 15.16 16.90 56.95
CA ASP A 440 15.14 18.20 57.60
C ASP A 440 15.05 19.30 56.53
N ASP A 441 13.80 19.68 56.27
CA ASP A 441 13.25 21.04 56.25
C ASP A 441 14.23 22.25 56.06
N ARG A 442 13.99 23.04 55.01
CA ARG A 442 13.43 24.42 55.13
C ARG A 442 13.58 25.24 53.84
N ALA A 443 12.45 25.49 53.20
CA ALA A 443 11.90 26.84 52.99
C ALA A 443 10.56 26.68 52.22
N SER A 444 9.43 26.45 52.90
CA SER A 444 8.47 27.47 53.36
C SER A 444 8.09 28.53 52.33
N ARG A 445 6.82 28.87 52.06
CA ARG A 445 5.48 28.32 52.32
C ARG A 445 4.52 29.34 51.71
N GLY A 446 3.36 28.88 51.23
CA GLY A 446 2.18 29.69 50.94
C GLY A 446 1.77 29.62 49.46
N GLY A 447 0.61 29.08 49.09
CA GLY A 447 -0.49 28.51 49.86
C GLY A 447 -1.50 27.94 48.87
N ASP A 448 -1.77 26.65 49.04
CA ASP A 448 -2.99 25.87 48.84
C ASP A 448 -4.05 26.32 47.81
N ALA A 449 -4.22 25.48 46.79
CA ALA A 449 -5.46 24.73 46.62
C ALA A 449 -5.15 23.41 45.87
N GLU A 450 -5.33 22.29 46.57
CA GLU A 450 -5.24 20.92 46.03
C GLU A 450 -6.16 20.75 44.81
N ARG A 451 -5.62 20.18 43.72
CA ARG A 451 -6.40 19.57 42.64
C ARG A 451 -6.13 18.05 42.63
N PRO A 452 -7.17 17.20 42.62
CA PRO A 452 -7.00 15.75 42.69
C PRO A 452 -6.43 15.14 41.40
N ALA A 453 -5.80 13.97 41.53
CA ALA A 453 -5.15 13.19 40.47
C ALA A 453 -6.09 12.66 39.36
N THR A 454 -7.36 13.05 39.35
CA THR A 454 -8.29 12.91 38.22
C THR A 454 -8.11 14.01 37.15
N ALA A 455 -7.21 14.98 37.38
CA ALA A 455 -7.03 16.15 36.50
C ALA A 455 -6.13 15.92 35.27
N ARG A 456 -5.29 14.88 35.20
CA ARG A 456 -4.38 14.68 34.04
C ARG A 456 -5.06 14.08 32.81
N ARG A 457 -6.12 13.29 32.98
CA ARG A 457 -6.97 12.83 31.85
C ARG A 457 -7.83 13.96 31.28
N THR A 458 -8.22 14.94 32.10
CA THR A 458 -9.15 16.03 31.70
C THR A 458 -8.47 17.27 31.12
N ASP A 459 -7.16 17.48 31.32
CA ASP A 459 -6.45 18.66 30.79
C ASP A 459 -6.16 18.58 29.28
N VAL A 460 -5.95 17.39 28.72
CA VAL A 460 -5.79 17.22 27.27
C VAL A 460 -7.13 17.50 26.58
N GLU A 461 -8.23 16.94 27.06
CA GLU A 461 -9.55 17.14 26.49
C GLU A 461 -10.10 18.56 26.69
N ARG A 462 -9.84 19.20 27.85
CA ARG A 462 -10.20 20.62 28.06
C ARG A 462 -9.42 21.57 27.16
N ARG A 463 -8.12 21.31 26.91
CA ARG A 463 -7.32 22.14 25.97
C ARG A 463 -7.82 22.01 24.53
N HIS A 464 -8.21 20.82 24.09
CA HIS A 464 -8.74 20.60 22.74
C HIS A 464 -10.20 21.09 22.57
N GLY A 465 -11.06 20.91 23.58
CA GLY A 465 -12.43 21.43 23.58
C GLY A 465 -12.49 22.96 23.57
N MET A 466 -11.59 23.63 24.31
CA MET A 466 -11.42 25.08 24.25
C MET A 466 -10.89 25.54 22.88
N ALA A 467 -9.92 24.82 22.29
CA ALA A 467 -9.40 25.11 20.95
C ALA A 467 -10.48 24.96 19.85
N ARG A 468 -11.33 23.94 19.91
CA ARG A 468 -12.45 23.74 18.96
C ARG A 468 -13.48 24.87 19.03
N ALA A 469 -13.91 25.23 20.24
CA ALA A 469 -14.85 26.33 20.44
C ALA A 469 -14.27 27.68 19.98
N GLU A 470 -12.98 27.89 20.20
CA GLU A 470 -12.27 29.06 19.71
C GLU A 470 -12.17 29.10 18.19
N ARG A 471 -11.79 27.99 17.53
CA ARG A 471 -11.78 27.87 16.07
C ARG A 471 -13.16 28.17 15.48
N ARG A 472 -14.24 27.63 16.08
CA ARG A 472 -15.62 27.92 15.66
C ARG A 472 -15.97 29.40 15.77
N ARG A 473 -15.58 30.07 16.86
CA ARG A 473 -15.77 31.53 17.00
C ARG A 473 -15.02 32.32 15.95
N GLN A 474 -13.76 31.96 15.67
CA GLN A 474 -12.96 32.63 14.65
C GLN A 474 -13.55 32.45 13.25
N VAL A 475 -13.99 31.23 12.91
CA VAL A 475 -14.69 30.95 11.64
C VAL A 475 -16.00 31.74 11.53
N ALA A 476 -16.78 31.81 12.61
CA ALA A 476 -18.00 32.63 12.62
C ALA A 476 -17.69 34.11 12.32
N GLY A 477 -16.62 34.65 12.92
CA GLY A 477 -16.13 36.00 12.61
C GLY A 477 -15.69 36.18 11.14
N LEU A 478 -15.13 35.15 10.50
CA LEU A 478 -14.80 35.20 9.06
C LEU A 478 -16.07 35.24 8.19
N PHE A 479 -17.13 34.50 8.55
CA PHE A 479 -18.40 34.58 7.83
C PHE A 479 -19.11 35.93 8.04
N GLU A 480 -19.03 36.51 9.24
CA GLU A 480 -19.50 37.88 9.50
C GLU A 480 -18.75 38.91 8.64
N GLN A 481 -17.43 38.78 8.51
CA GLN A 481 -16.60 39.62 7.64
C GLN A 481 -16.88 39.43 6.15
N LEU A 482 -17.23 38.20 5.74
CA LEU A 482 -17.55 37.88 4.34
C LEU A 482 -18.89 38.51 3.90
N GLY A 483 -19.84 38.64 4.83
CA GLY A 483 -21.19 39.12 4.57
C GLY A 483 -22.14 38.06 4.00
N GLU A 484 -23.38 38.44 3.71
CA GLU A 484 -24.40 37.54 3.13
C GLU A 484 -23.90 36.88 1.83
N PRO A 485 -23.90 35.54 1.72
CA PRO A 485 -23.48 34.86 0.51
C PRO A 485 -24.42 35.24 -0.64
N VAL A 486 -23.85 35.53 -1.82
CA VAL A 486 -24.64 35.80 -3.02
C VAL A 486 -25.40 34.52 -3.42
N ARG A 487 -26.62 34.35 -2.91
CA ARG A 487 -27.52 33.20 -3.18
C ARG A 487 -28.15 33.22 -4.59
N ARG A 488 -27.69 34.09 -5.49
CA ARG A 488 -28.16 34.07 -6.87
C ARG A 488 -27.56 32.85 -7.57
N ARG A 489 -28.39 31.85 -7.90
CA ARG A 489 -28.03 30.81 -8.87
C ARG A 489 -27.58 31.52 -10.15
N PRO A 490 -26.27 31.52 -10.49
CA PRO A 490 -25.82 32.14 -11.71
C PRO A 490 -26.49 31.43 -12.89
N ARG A 491 -26.80 32.15 -13.97
CA ARG A 491 -27.14 31.48 -15.24
C ARG A 491 -25.96 30.60 -15.63
N ARG A 492 -26.16 29.28 -15.62
CA ARG A 492 -25.11 28.32 -16.00
C ARG A 492 -24.70 28.59 -17.44
N LYS A 493 -23.47 29.07 -17.62
CA LYS A 493 -22.80 29.09 -18.92
C LYS A 493 -21.96 27.81 -19.01
N THR A 494 -22.10 27.09 -20.11
CA THR A 494 -21.34 25.88 -20.38
C THR A 494 -20.44 26.07 -21.60
N MET A 495 -19.32 25.37 -21.62
CA MET A 495 -18.37 25.32 -22.73
C MET A 495 -18.04 23.86 -22.98
N ILE A 496 -17.84 23.50 -24.25
CA ILE A 496 -17.44 22.15 -24.65
C ILE A 496 -16.06 22.22 -25.28
N LEU A 497 -15.13 21.39 -24.80
CA LEU A 497 -13.87 21.12 -25.47
C LEU A 497 -13.99 19.78 -26.20
N ASP A 498 -13.71 19.79 -27.49
CA ASP A 498 -13.72 18.60 -28.33
C ASP A 498 -12.33 17.92 -28.35
N LEU A 499 -12.28 16.64 -27.99
CA LEU A 499 -11.08 15.81 -27.96
C LEU A 499 -10.95 14.91 -29.22
N GLY A 500 -11.88 15.01 -30.16
CA GLY A 500 -12.03 14.13 -31.31
C GLY A 500 -12.56 12.75 -30.94
N ASP A 501 -12.94 11.97 -31.95
CA ASP A 501 -13.51 10.61 -31.84
C ASP A 501 -14.71 10.54 -30.88
N GLY A 502 -15.56 11.58 -30.92
CA GLY A 502 -16.77 11.68 -30.11
C GLY A 502 -16.55 12.02 -28.63
N GLN A 503 -15.30 12.12 -28.16
CA GLN A 503 -14.98 12.49 -26.78
C GLN A 503 -15.05 14.00 -26.57
N ARG A 504 -15.73 14.43 -25.50
CA ARG A 504 -15.97 15.84 -25.18
C ARG A 504 -15.81 16.09 -23.69
N ILE A 505 -15.32 17.27 -23.31
CA ILE A 505 -15.29 17.75 -21.93
C ILE A 505 -16.25 18.93 -21.81
N GLU A 506 -17.27 18.81 -20.96
CA GLU A 506 -18.14 19.92 -20.61
C GLU A 506 -17.55 20.69 -19.42
N LEU A 507 -17.45 22.01 -19.55
CA LEU A 507 -17.02 22.92 -18.49
C LEU A 507 -18.16 23.87 -18.10
N VAL A 508 -18.21 24.23 -16.82
CA VAL A 508 -19.13 25.22 -16.26
C VAL A 508 -18.34 26.47 -15.88
N ARG A 509 -18.89 27.65 -16.19
CA ARG A 509 -18.28 28.92 -15.77
C ARG A 509 -18.65 29.25 -14.33
N LEU A 510 -17.64 29.41 -13.48
CA LEU A 510 -17.79 29.91 -12.13
C LEU A 510 -17.52 31.43 -12.08
N PRO A 511 -18.25 32.19 -11.25
CA PRO A 511 -18.02 33.62 -11.11
C PRO A 511 -16.77 33.90 -10.26
N ALA A 512 -16.23 35.12 -10.39
CA ALA A 512 -15.35 35.70 -9.38
C ALA A 512 -16.10 35.83 -8.04
N GLY A 513 -15.38 35.80 -6.92
CA GLY A 513 -16.00 35.92 -5.61
C GLY A 513 -15.05 35.62 -4.45
N ARG A 514 -15.60 35.70 -3.23
CA ARG A 514 -14.88 35.44 -1.99
C ARG A 514 -15.51 34.27 -1.26
N PHE A 515 -14.70 33.52 -0.54
CA PHE A 515 -15.19 32.45 0.34
C PHE A 515 -14.23 32.24 1.52
N VAL A 516 -14.71 31.56 2.55
CA VAL A 516 -13.87 31.08 3.64
C VAL A 516 -13.20 29.77 3.21
N MET A 517 -11.89 29.80 3.02
CA MET A 517 -11.06 28.64 2.70
C MET A 517 -10.52 28.02 3.98
N GLY A 518 -10.47 26.68 4.04
CA GLY A 518 -10.04 25.91 5.20
C GLY A 518 -11.19 25.41 6.05
N ASP A 519 -10.87 24.82 7.19
CA ASP A 519 -11.89 24.14 8.00
C ASP A 519 -12.94 25.12 8.55
N THR A 520 -14.22 24.87 8.21
CA THR A 520 -15.34 25.72 8.63
C THR A 520 -16.12 25.18 9.84
N THR A 521 -15.81 23.98 10.33
CA THR A 521 -16.53 23.38 11.46
C THR A 521 -15.75 23.45 12.78
N GLY A 522 -14.47 23.79 12.72
CA GLY A 522 -13.53 23.74 13.85
C GLY A 522 -13.00 22.34 14.16
N ASP A 523 -13.34 21.34 13.32
CA ASP A 523 -13.07 19.91 13.49
C ASP A 523 -12.16 19.30 12.43
N GLY A 524 -11.64 20.13 11.54
CA GLY A 524 -10.69 19.73 10.52
C GLY A 524 -9.31 19.42 11.07
N ASP A 525 -8.50 18.81 10.20
CA ASP A 525 -7.13 18.46 10.52
C ASP A 525 -6.26 19.72 10.69
N ALA A 526 -5.10 19.59 11.31
CA ALA A 526 -4.25 20.74 11.65
C ALA A 526 -3.79 21.54 10.41
N ASP A 527 -3.66 20.87 9.26
CA ASP A 527 -3.23 21.46 7.98
C ASP A 527 -4.34 22.17 7.20
N GLU A 528 -5.55 22.20 7.75
CA GLU A 528 -6.70 22.95 7.22
C GLU A 528 -6.91 24.29 7.94
N TRP A 529 -6.00 24.67 8.84
CA TRP A 529 -6.08 25.84 9.72
C TRP A 529 -4.82 26.73 9.60
N PRO A 530 -4.89 28.08 9.65
CA PRO A 530 -6.08 28.95 9.67
C PRO A 530 -7.02 28.87 8.49
N ALA A 531 -8.31 28.82 8.82
CA ALA A 531 -9.32 29.28 7.89
C ALA A 531 -9.11 30.78 7.61
N SER A 532 -9.32 31.19 6.36
CA SER A 532 -9.12 32.58 5.92
C SER A 532 -10.03 32.92 4.76
N ILE A 533 -10.33 34.21 4.57
CA ILE A 533 -11.08 34.66 3.39
C ILE A 533 -10.13 34.70 2.20
N VAL A 534 -10.47 33.97 1.14
CA VAL A 534 -9.73 33.96 -0.13
C VAL A 534 -10.59 34.60 -1.22
N GLN A 535 -9.94 35.41 -2.06
CA GLN A 535 -10.53 36.08 -3.22
C GLN A 535 -10.18 35.30 -4.49
N ILE A 536 -11.21 34.98 -5.27
CA ILE A 536 -11.09 34.56 -6.67
C ILE A 536 -11.35 35.81 -7.52
N GLU A 537 -10.28 36.38 -8.10
CA GLU A 537 -10.33 37.65 -8.84
C GLU A 537 -11.17 37.54 -10.12
N ASP A 538 -10.90 36.49 -10.91
CA ASP A 538 -11.55 36.28 -12.21
C ASP A 538 -12.42 35.03 -12.21
N GLY A 539 -13.54 35.11 -12.93
CA GLY A 539 -14.32 33.92 -13.24
C GLY A 539 -13.53 32.97 -14.14
N PHE A 540 -13.67 31.67 -13.94
CA PHE A 540 -12.96 30.63 -14.68
C PHE A 540 -13.91 29.52 -15.10
N TRP A 541 -13.50 28.72 -16.09
CA TRP A 541 -14.22 27.52 -16.48
C TRP A 541 -13.61 26.31 -15.78
N ILE A 542 -14.42 25.39 -15.28
CA ILE A 542 -13.95 24.13 -14.68
C ILE A 542 -14.72 22.96 -15.28
N SER A 543 -14.05 21.83 -15.50
CA SER A 543 -14.72 20.62 -15.96
C SER A 543 -15.82 20.21 -14.98
N ARG A 544 -16.97 19.84 -15.54
CA ARG A 544 -18.19 19.51 -14.79
C ARG A 544 -18.00 18.25 -13.94
N THR A 545 -17.23 17.31 -14.45
CA THR A 545 -16.80 16.05 -13.82
C THR A 545 -15.28 15.99 -13.79
N GLU A 546 -14.74 14.99 -13.12
CA GLU A 546 -13.40 14.44 -13.32
C GLU A 546 -13.19 14.09 -14.78
N ILE A 547 -11.92 14.11 -15.21
CA ILE A 547 -11.54 13.57 -16.52
C ILE A 547 -11.72 12.05 -16.49
N THR A 548 -12.39 11.50 -17.50
CA THR A 548 -12.66 10.06 -17.58
C THR A 548 -11.51 9.28 -18.22
N ASN A 549 -11.49 7.96 -18.03
CA ASN A 549 -10.53 7.08 -18.71
C ASN A 549 -10.59 7.24 -20.24
N ALA A 550 -11.79 7.32 -20.84
CA ALA A 550 -11.93 7.51 -22.29
C ALA A 550 -11.39 8.85 -22.77
N GLN A 551 -11.58 9.93 -22.00
CA GLN A 551 -11.03 11.25 -22.31
C GLN A 551 -9.50 11.27 -22.19
N PHE A 552 -8.95 10.66 -21.12
CA PHE A 552 -7.50 10.60 -20.92
C PHE A 552 -6.78 9.76 -21.98
N ARG A 553 -7.39 8.64 -22.42
CA ARG A 553 -6.81 7.81 -23.49
C ARG A 553 -6.72 8.50 -24.85
N ARG A 554 -7.35 9.66 -25.03
CA ARG A 554 -7.11 10.54 -26.21
C ARG A 554 -5.70 11.15 -26.22
N PHE A 555 -5.10 11.28 -25.04
CA PHE A 555 -3.72 11.74 -24.85
C PHE A 555 -2.76 10.55 -24.71
N GLN A 556 -3.11 9.54 -23.93
CA GLN A 556 -2.28 8.37 -23.66
C GLN A 556 -3.07 7.07 -23.88
N PRO A 557 -3.07 6.50 -25.11
CA PRO A 557 -3.92 5.36 -25.47
C PRO A 557 -3.73 4.12 -24.59
N ASP A 558 -2.51 3.87 -24.13
CA ASP A 558 -2.15 2.69 -23.33
C ASP A 558 -2.39 2.87 -21.82
N HIS A 559 -3.03 3.96 -21.39
CA HIS A 559 -3.34 4.19 -19.98
C HIS A 559 -4.36 3.16 -19.46
N SER A 560 -4.06 2.60 -18.29
CA SER A 560 -5.00 1.79 -17.51
C SER A 560 -5.01 2.24 -16.05
N SER A 561 -6.21 2.51 -15.54
CA SER A 561 -6.53 2.73 -14.13
C SER A 561 -6.58 1.43 -13.31
N GLY A 562 -6.46 0.28 -13.97
CA GLY A 562 -6.25 -1.02 -13.34
C GLY A 562 -7.36 -1.47 -12.39
N LEU A 563 -6.98 -2.30 -11.42
CA LEU A 563 -7.88 -2.86 -10.42
C LEU A 563 -7.71 -2.18 -9.06
N PHE A 564 -8.83 -2.05 -8.35
CA PHE A 564 -8.84 -1.92 -6.91
C PHE A 564 -8.75 -3.31 -6.28
N THR A 565 -7.57 -3.62 -5.76
CA THR A 565 -7.26 -4.90 -5.12
C THR A 565 -7.98 -5.03 -3.79
N LYS A 566 -8.57 -6.20 -3.52
CA LYS A 566 -9.15 -6.46 -2.19
C LYS A 566 -8.01 -6.64 -1.19
N ARG A 567 -8.22 -6.30 0.08
CA ARG A 567 -7.18 -6.39 1.14
C ARG A 567 -7.01 -7.81 1.71
N GLN A 568 -7.72 -8.79 1.16
CA GLN A 568 -7.70 -10.20 1.52
C GLN A 568 -7.84 -11.06 0.28
N ILE A 569 -7.45 -12.33 0.41
CA ILE A 569 -7.43 -13.33 -0.64
C ILE A 569 -8.82 -13.95 -0.81
N ASP A 570 -9.37 -13.89 -2.02
CA ASP A 570 -10.68 -14.42 -2.39
C ASP A 570 -10.60 -15.44 -3.54
N ALA A 571 -11.64 -16.26 -3.67
CA ALA A 571 -11.83 -17.20 -4.77
C ALA A 571 -12.45 -16.56 -6.03
N ASP A 572 -13.09 -15.39 -5.90
CA ASP A 572 -13.96 -14.83 -6.95
C ASP A 572 -13.27 -13.88 -7.97
N GLY A 573 -11.96 -13.65 -7.87
CA GLY A 573 -11.16 -12.95 -8.90
C GLY A 573 -10.26 -11.81 -8.39
N PRO A 574 -9.49 -11.16 -9.27
CA PRO A 574 -8.31 -10.34 -8.93
C PRO A 574 -8.59 -8.93 -8.38
N GLY A 575 -9.86 -8.53 -8.20
CA GLY A 575 -10.23 -7.20 -7.69
C GLY A 575 -11.38 -6.55 -8.47
N ILE A 576 -11.63 -5.26 -8.19
CA ILE A 576 -12.72 -4.48 -8.79
C ILE A 576 -12.18 -3.52 -9.84
N GLN A 577 -12.82 -3.42 -11.00
CA GLN A 577 -12.36 -2.61 -12.13
C GLN A 577 -12.49 -1.10 -11.87
N LEU A 578 -11.41 -0.35 -12.15
CA LEU A 578 -11.37 1.12 -12.13
C LEU A 578 -11.20 1.72 -13.54
N ASP A 579 -11.14 0.88 -14.57
CA ASP A 579 -10.70 1.23 -15.92
C ASP A 579 -11.82 1.39 -16.97
N GLY A 580 -13.08 1.39 -16.52
CA GLY A 580 -14.27 1.64 -17.35
C GLY A 580 -14.20 3.00 -18.05
N PRO A 581 -14.75 3.15 -19.27
CA PRO A 581 -14.53 4.32 -20.11
C PRO A 581 -15.04 5.64 -19.49
N ASN A 582 -16.15 5.58 -18.74
CA ASN A 582 -16.77 6.74 -18.10
C ASN A 582 -16.39 6.89 -16.62
N GLN A 583 -15.68 5.93 -16.04
CA GLN A 583 -15.09 6.09 -14.71
C GLN A 583 -14.01 7.19 -14.74
N PRO A 584 -13.77 7.88 -13.61
CA PRO A 584 -12.70 8.85 -13.50
C PRO A 584 -11.35 8.18 -13.76
N VAL A 585 -10.46 8.89 -14.47
CA VAL A 585 -9.09 8.43 -14.62
C VAL A 585 -8.38 8.48 -13.27
N VAL A 586 -7.77 7.39 -12.84
CA VAL A 586 -6.96 7.30 -11.62
C VAL A 586 -5.59 6.69 -11.93
N ARG A 587 -4.71 6.57 -10.92
CA ARG A 587 -3.32 6.12 -11.11
C ARG A 587 -2.52 7.01 -12.07
N VAL A 588 -2.87 8.29 -12.12
CA VAL A 588 -2.14 9.30 -12.87
C VAL A 588 -1.34 10.17 -11.90
N SER A 589 -0.08 10.44 -12.25
CA SER A 589 0.74 11.39 -11.51
C SER A 589 0.32 12.82 -11.84
N TRP A 590 0.67 13.78 -10.97
CA TRP A 590 0.49 15.20 -11.27
C TRP A 590 1.18 15.59 -12.60
N CYS A 591 2.36 15.02 -12.87
CA CYS A 591 3.09 15.23 -14.11
C CYS A 591 2.29 14.77 -15.36
N HIS A 592 1.59 13.64 -15.28
CA HIS A 592 0.71 13.16 -16.35
C HIS A 592 -0.48 14.10 -16.54
N ALA A 593 -1.14 14.51 -15.45
CA ALA A 593 -2.29 15.41 -15.48
C ALA A 593 -1.95 16.79 -16.09
N MET A 594 -0.79 17.36 -15.72
CA MET A 594 -0.30 18.61 -16.33
C MET A 594 0.11 18.43 -17.80
N SER A 595 0.61 17.25 -18.19
CA SER A 595 0.93 16.95 -19.60
C SER A 595 -0.33 16.86 -20.45
N PHE A 596 -1.40 16.25 -19.92
CA PHE A 596 -2.73 16.26 -20.52
C PHE A 596 -3.24 17.70 -20.71
N CYS A 597 -3.10 18.56 -19.70
CA CYS A 597 -3.50 19.97 -19.80
C CYS A 597 -2.73 20.73 -20.90
N ARG A 598 -1.41 20.52 -21.00
CA ARG A 598 -0.58 21.12 -22.06
C ARG A 598 -0.99 20.63 -23.45
N TRP A 599 -1.21 19.32 -23.59
CA TRP A 599 -1.69 18.73 -24.84
C TRP A 599 -3.05 19.30 -25.26
N LEU A 600 -3.99 19.42 -24.31
CA LEU A 600 -5.30 19.98 -24.58
C LEU A 600 -5.25 21.48 -24.91
N SER A 601 -4.34 22.22 -24.25
CA SER A 601 -4.09 23.63 -24.55
C SER A 601 -3.62 23.82 -26.00
N ALA A 602 -2.61 23.04 -26.41
CA ALA A 602 -2.09 23.08 -27.78
C ALA A 602 -3.16 22.74 -28.83
N ARG A 603 -4.08 21.84 -28.50
CA ARG A 603 -5.15 21.41 -29.41
C ARG A 603 -6.30 22.42 -29.52
N THR A 604 -6.64 23.09 -28.43
CA THR A 604 -7.82 23.96 -28.36
C THR A 604 -7.48 25.44 -28.51
N GLY A 605 -6.21 25.81 -28.41
CA GLY A 605 -5.76 27.21 -28.35
C GLY A 605 -6.16 27.92 -27.05
N ARG A 606 -6.64 27.18 -26.05
CA ARG A 606 -7.08 27.71 -24.74
C ARG A 606 -6.02 27.41 -23.68
N GLN A 607 -5.96 28.25 -22.65
CA GLN A 607 -5.08 28.00 -21.50
C GLN A 607 -5.73 26.98 -20.56
N VAL A 608 -5.43 25.70 -20.77
CA VAL A 608 -5.91 24.60 -19.93
C VAL A 608 -4.86 24.25 -18.86
N THR A 609 -5.29 24.10 -17.61
CA THR A 609 -4.44 23.75 -16.47
C THR A 609 -5.25 22.99 -15.41
N LEU A 610 -4.57 22.40 -14.42
CA LEU A 610 -5.23 21.96 -13.18
C LEU A 610 -5.72 23.17 -12.38
N PRO A 611 -6.82 23.05 -11.61
CA PRO A 611 -7.27 24.10 -10.70
C PRO A 611 -6.19 24.41 -9.65
N THR A 612 -6.13 25.65 -9.18
CA THR A 612 -5.49 25.92 -7.88
C THR A 612 -6.28 25.24 -6.78
N GLU A 613 -5.63 25.03 -5.65
CA GLU A 613 -6.27 24.55 -4.44
C GLU A 613 -7.46 25.42 -4.02
N ALA A 614 -7.32 26.75 -4.12
CA ALA A 614 -8.40 27.68 -3.83
C ALA A 614 -9.57 27.59 -4.82
N GLN A 615 -9.27 27.48 -6.13
CA GLN A 615 -10.29 27.30 -7.17
C GLN A 615 -11.08 26.00 -6.94
N TRP A 616 -10.39 24.92 -6.58
CA TRP A 616 -11.04 23.63 -6.29
C TRP A 616 -11.96 23.73 -5.07
N GLU A 617 -11.49 24.29 -3.95
CA GLU A 617 -12.32 24.39 -2.74
C GLU A 617 -13.52 25.33 -2.94
N TYR A 618 -13.33 26.43 -3.66
CA TYR A 618 -14.40 27.34 -4.06
C TYR A 618 -15.48 26.59 -4.85
N ALA A 619 -15.05 25.82 -5.84
CA ALA A 619 -15.91 25.00 -6.69
C ALA A 619 -16.66 23.91 -5.88
N ALA A 620 -15.99 23.24 -4.94
CA ALA A 620 -16.57 22.20 -4.12
C ALA A 620 -17.66 22.74 -3.19
N ARG A 621 -17.38 23.87 -2.52
CA ARG A 621 -18.32 24.51 -1.59
C ARG A 621 -19.57 25.03 -2.29
N ALA A 622 -19.44 25.57 -3.50
CA ALA A 622 -20.54 26.14 -4.28
C ALA A 622 -21.44 27.09 -3.45
N ALA A 623 -20.80 28.03 -2.76
CA ALA A 623 -21.40 28.99 -1.81
C ALA A 623 -21.94 28.39 -0.50
N SER A 624 -21.69 27.11 -0.21
CA SER A 624 -21.98 26.53 1.10
C SER A 624 -20.91 26.87 2.14
N ALA A 625 -21.37 27.10 3.38
CA ALA A 625 -20.53 27.25 4.56
C ALA A 625 -20.27 25.91 5.29
N SER A 626 -21.04 24.87 4.99
CA SER A 626 -20.91 23.55 5.61
C SER A 626 -19.67 22.79 5.13
N ALA A 627 -19.33 21.70 5.81
CA ALA A 627 -18.15 20.90 5.50
C ALA A 627 -18.25 20.23 4.11
N LEU A 628 -19.44 19.72 3.79
CA LEU A 628 -19.82 19.15 2.49
C LEU A 628 -20.87 20.08 1.87
N CYS A 629 -20.99 20.18 0.55
CA CYS A 629 -21.94 21.11 -0.07
C CYS A 629 -23.43 20.83 0.25
N TYR A 630 -23.72 19.66 0.81
CA TYR A 630 -25.05 19.20 1.22
C TYR A 630 -25.22 19.04 2.75
N GLY A 631 -24.19 19.30 3.56
CA GLY A 631 -24.30 19.22 5.02
C GLY A 631 -22.98 19.00 5.76
N ASP A 632 -23.10 18.50 6.99
CA ASP A 632 -21.97 18.10 7.84
C ASP A 632 -21.58 16.63 7.59
N PRO A 633 -20.41 16.15 8.05
CA PRO A 633 -19.93 14.79 7.77
C PRO A 633 -20.83 13.64 8.24
N GLY A 634 -21.81 13.89 9.11
CA GLY A 634 -22.82 12.90 9.53
C GLY A 634 -24.11 12.93 8.72
N ALA A 635 -24.21 13.76 7.68
CA ALA A 635 -25.37 13.79 6.79
C ALA A 635 -25.36 12.59 5.83
N ASP A 636 -26.55 12.12 5.46
CA ASP A 636 -26.71 11.05 4.47
C ASP A 636 -26.18 11.49 3.11
N PHE A 637 -25.04 10.90 2.73
CA PHE A 637 -24.33 11.19 1.49
C PHE A 637 -24.72 10.27 0.34
N SER A 638 -25.56 9.25 0.55
CA SER A 638 -25.81 8.17 -0.42
C SER A 638 -26.26 8.69 -1.80
N ALA A 639 -26.99 9.80 -1.84
CA ALA A 639 -27.46 10.43 -3.08
C ALA A 639 -26.49 11.48 -3.67
N TRP A 640 -25.40 11.80 -2.98
CA TRP A 640 -24.53 12.95 -3.24
C TRP A 640 -23.10 12.59 -3.62
N ALA A 641 -22.57 11.47 -3.14
CA ALA A 641 -21.18 11.09 -3.37
C ALA A 641 -20.95 9.60 -3.17
N ASN A 642 -19.94 9.09 -3.88
CA ASN A 642 -19.35 7.76 -3.69
C ASN A 642 -18.20 7.83 -2.66
N MET A 643 -18.36 7.20 -1.50
CA MET A 643 -17.44 7.24 -0.35
C MET A 643 -17.28 5.85 0.29
N ALA A 644 -16.32 5.70 1.22
CA ALA A 644 -16.16 4.44 1.94
C ALA A 644 -17.33 4.19 2.92
N ASP A 645 -18.21 3.28 2.55
CA ASP A 645 -19.47 3.02 3.24
C ASP A 645 -19.79 1.52 3.37
N ARG A 646 -21.06 1.18 3.63
CA ARG A 646 -21.51 -0.21 3.74
C ARG A 646 -21.30 -1.01 2.46
N SER A 647 -21.45 -0.43 1.28
CA SER A 647 -21.23 -1.13 0.00
C SER A 647 -19.78 -1.59 -0.13
N LEU A 648 -18.82 -0.74 0.26
CA LEU A 648 -17.40 -1.11 0.30
C LEU A 648 -17.12 -2.21 1.34
N ALA A 649 -17.79 -2.20 2.49
CA ALA A 649 -17.67 -3.27 3.49
C ALA A 649 -18.21 -4.63 2.98
N CYS A 650 -19.17 -4.60 2.05
CA CYS A 650 -19.88 -5.75 1.50
C CYS A 650 -19.20 -6.40 0.27
N ILE A 651 -17.91 -6.15 0.00
CA ILE A 651 -17.16 -6.77 -1.13
C ILE A 651 -17.29 -8.32 -1.19
N TYR A 652 -17.69 -8.98 -0.11
CA TYR A 652 -17.90 -10.43 -0.04
C TYR A 652 -19.38 -10.82 0.06
N THR A 653 -20.02 -11.05 -1.08
CA THR A 653 -21.29 -11.80 -1.16
C THR A 653 -21.07 -13.18 -1.80
N GLY A 654 -20.27 -14.02 -1.16
CA GLY A 654 -20.29 -15.46 -1.42
C GLY A 654 -21.58 -16.10 -0.87
N THR A 655 -22.00 -17.22 -1.45
CA THR A 655 -23.26 -17.99 -1.22
C THR A 655 -23.53 -18.48 0.22
N ALA A 656 -22.79 -18.03 1.23
CA ALA A 656 -22.91 -18.45 2.63
C ALA A 656 -23.25 -17.30 3.61
N GLY A 657 -23.69 -16.14 3.11
CA GLY A 657 -24.07 -15.01 3.95
C GLY A 657 -22.90 -14.06 4.23
N VAL A 658 -23.25 -12.81 4.51
CA VAL A 658 -22.32 -11.69 4.65
C VAL A 658 -21.42 -11.93 5.87
N ALA A 659 -20.14 -12.27 5.64
CA ALA A 659 -19.13 -12.22 6.69
C ALA A 659 -18.35 -10.92 6.51
N ASN A 660 -18.65 -9.92 7.35
CA ASN A 660 -17.87 -8.69 7.49
C ASN A 660 -16.43 -9.05 7.91
N LEU A 661 -15.54 -9.23 6.94
CA LEU A 661 -14.12 -9.45 7.19
C LEU A 661 -13.23 -8.43 6.48
N GLN A 662 -13.79 -7.50 5.68
CA GLN A 662 -13.02 -6.36 5.21
C GLN A 662 -12.92 -5.30 6.30
N PRO A 663 -11.71 -4.92 6.72
CA PRO A 663 -11.56 -3.90 7.73
C PRO A 663 -11.22 -2.55 7.07
N ILE A 664 -11.62 -2.31 5.82
CA ILE A 664 -11.54 -0.93 5.29
C ILE A 664 -12.41 -0.06 6.19
N PRO A 665 -11.85 1.00 6.78
CA PRO A 665 -12.65 1.84 7.65
C PRO A 665 -13.75 2.54 6.84
N CYS A 666 -15.01 2.15 7.07
CA CYS A 666 -16.19 2.66 6.35
C CYS A 666 -17.21 3.30 7.30
N ASP A 667 -18.12 4.11 6.75
CA ASP A 667 -19.35 4.49 7.45
C ASP A 667 -20.46 3.46 7.21
N MET A 668 -20.88 2.76 8.26
CA MET A 668 -21.86 1.67 8.14
C MET A 668 -23.33 2.14 8.17
N HIS A 669 -23.58 3.45 8.35
CA HIS A 669 -24.95 3.99 8.41
C HIS A 669 -25.56 4.27 7.05
N PHE A 670 -24.73 4.41 6.01
CA PHE A 670 -25.12 4.83 4.67
C PHE A 670 -24.72 3.79 3.62
N ASP A 671 -25.37 3.87 2.45
CA ASP A 671 -25.17 2.92 1.34
C ASP A 671 -25.41 3.63 0.00
N ASP A 672 -24.31 3.99 -0.67
CA ASP A 672 -24.21 4.65 -1.96
C ASP A 672 -24.22 3.67 -3.15
N GLN A 673 -24.31 2.36 -2.85
CA GLN A 673 -24.38 1.24 -3.79
C GLN A 673 -23.13 1.04 -4.67
N ALA A 674 -22.02 1.72 -4.36
CA ALA A 674 -20.76 1.63 -5.09
C ALA A 674 -19.66 0.99 -4.23
N ILE A 675 -18.90 0.09 -4.84
CA ILE A 675 -17.83 -0.66 -4.17
C ILE A 675 -16.43 -0.16 -4.59
N ALA A 676 -16.39 0.63 -5.65
CA ALA A 676 -15.20 1.27 -6.20
C ALA A 676 -15.62 2.55 -6.93
N THR A 677 -14.74 3.15 -7.73
CA THR A 677 -15.16 4.26 -8.62
C THR A 677 -16.36 3.86 -9.48
N THR A 678 -17.22 4.81 -9.81
CA THR A 678 -18.34 4.63 -10.75
C THR A 678 -18.23 5.62 -11.90
N ASP A 679 -19.12 5.50 -12.88
CA ASP A 679 -19.25 6.47 -13.97
C ASP A 679 -19.44 7.87 -13.40
N VAL A 680 -18.71 8.84 -13.93
CA VAL A 680 -18.82 10.23 -13.49
C VAL A 680 -20.25 10.74 -13.62
N ALA A 681 -20.64 11.67 -12.73
CA ALA A 681 -21.97 12.23 -12.65
C ALA A 681 -23.09 11.22 -12.30
N SER A 682 -22.77 10.14 -11.58
CA SER A 682 -23.76 9.18 -11.04
C SER A 682 -24.56 9.76 -9.84
N TYR A 683 -24.02 10.75 -9.13
CA TYR A 683 -24.64 11.35 -7.95
C TYR A 683 -25.15 12.77 -8.21
N ARG A 684 -25.81 13.38 -7.22
CA ARG A 684 -26.35 14.74 -7.34
C ARG A 684 -25.23 15.78 -7.46
N PRO A 685 -25.37 16.78 -8.35
CA PRO A 685 -24.43 17.88 -8.41
C PRO A 685 -24.62 18.88 -7.28
N ASN A 686 -23.58 19.65 -6.99
CA ASN A 686 -23.67 20.81 -6.11
C ASN A 686 -24.48 21.97 -6.75
N ALA A 687 -24.65 23.07 -6.01
CA ALA A 687 -25.46 24.21 -6.44
C ALA A 687 -25.00 24.83 -7.78
N TRP A 688 -23.72 24.68 -8.14
CA TRP A 688 -23.16 25.19 -9.39
C TRP A 688 -23.17 24.19 -10.53
N GLY A 689 -23.54 22.93 -10.28
CA GLY A 689 -23.67 21.91 -11.32
C GLY A 689 -22.44 21.05 -11.51
N LEU A 690 -21.51 21.09 -10.56
CA LEU A 690 -20.36 20.20 -10.53
C LEU A 690 -20.74 18.93 -9.79
N TYR A 691 -20.31 17.81 -10.33
CA TYR A 691 -20.58 16.47 -9.80
C TYR A 691 -19.39 16.00 -8.97
N ASP A 692 -19.56 14.97 -8.16
CA ASP A 692 -18.47 14.17 -7.57
C ASP A 692 -17.41 14.94 -6.74
N MET A 693 -17.64 16.22 -6.41
CA MET A 693 -16.68 17.07 -5.67
C MET A 693 -16.35 16.56 -4.25
N HIS A 694 -17.07 15.56 -3.75
CA HIS A 694 -16.90 14.99 -2.42
C HIS A 694 -16.62 13.48 -2.45
N GLY A 695 -16.43 12.84 -3.60
CA GLY A 695 -16.29 11.39 -3.66
C GLY A 695 -15.78 10.90 -5.01
N ASN A 696 -15.95 9.60 -5.26
CA ASN A 696 -15.50 8.91 -6.48
C ASN A 696 -13.96 8.87 -6.59
N ALA A 697 -13.31 9.96 -6.97
CA ALA A 697 -11.85 10.08 -6.99
C ALA A 697 -11.38 11.40 -6.36
N ALA A 698 -10.32 11.34 -5.55
CA ALA A 698 -9.65 12.55 -5.10
C ALA A 698 -8.89 13.19 -6.28
N GLU A 699 -8.60 14.49 -6.23
CA GLU A 699 -8.18 15.23 -7.42
C GLU A 699 -6.89 16.03 -7.21
N TRP A 700 -5.97 15.91 -8.17
CA TRP A 700 -4.79 16.77 -8.24
C TRP A 700 -5.15 18.24 -8.47
N THR A 701 -4.47 19.13 -7.74
CA THR A 701 -4.45 20.57 -8.01
C THR A 701 -3.06 21.00 -8.48
N ARG A 702 -2.92 22.19 -9.07
CA ARG A 702 -1.58 22.72 -9.40
C ARG A 702 -0.81 23.22 -8.18
N SER A 703 -1.43 23.40 -7.02
CA SER A 703 -0.80 24.05 -5.87
C SER A 703 0.22 23.16 -5.17
N LEU A 704 1.34 23.74 -4.74
CA LEU A 704 2.28 23.15 -3.79
C LEU A 704 1.62 22.99 -2.42
N TYR A 705 1.89 21.88 -1.74
CA TYR A 705 1.42 21.67 -0.37
C TYR A 705 2.21 22.55 0.59
N ARG A 706 1.54 23.60 1.09
CA ARG A 706 2.10 24.59 2.02
C ARG A 706 1.16 24.83 3.22
N PRO A 707 1.71 25.29 4.36
CA PRO A 707 0.91 25.71 5.50
C PRO A 707 -0.10 26.80 5.16
N TYR A 708 -1.17 26.86 5.95
CA TYR A 708 -2.13 27.95 5.93
C TYR A 708 -1.65 29.12 6.80
N PRO A 709 -2.15 30.35 6.58
CA PRO A 709 -3.24 30.73 5.67
C PRO A 709 -2.85 30.58 4.19
N TYR A 710 -3.86 30.43 3.32
CA TYR A 710 -3.62 30.35 1.88
C TYR A 710 -3.12 31.71 1.37
N ASN A 711 -2.08 31.69 0.53
CA ASN A 711 -1.53 32.87 -0.12
C ASN A 711 -1.25 32.55 -1.60
N ASP A 712 -1.90 33.26 -2.51
CA ASP A 712 -1.73 33.04 -3.96
C ASP A 712 -0.35 33.53 -4.46
N ASP A 713 0.21 34.56 -3.81
CA ASP A 713 1.43 35.24 -4.21
C ASP A 713 2.73 34.54 -3.76
N ASP A 714 2.63 33.43 -3.04
CA ASP A 714 3.80 32.73 -2.51
C ASP A 714 4.46 31.77 -3.53
N GLY A 715 3.99 31.76 -4.77
CA GLY A 715 4.46 30.89 -5.85
C GLY A 715 3.95 29.44 -5.75
N ARG A 716 3.01 29.13 -4.85
CA ARG A 716 2.47 27.75 -4.74
C ARG A 716 1.79 27.27 -6.01
N ASN A 717 1.26 28.18 -6.82
CA ASN A 717 0.52 27.84 -8.04
C ASN A 717 1.38 27.75 -9.28
N ASP A 718 2.70 27.96 -9.14
CA ASP A 718 3.62 27.88 -10.26
C ASP A 718 3.69 26.47 -10.83
N THR A 719 3.53 26.41 -12.15
CA THR A 719 3.51 25.17 -12.94
C THR A 719 4.88 24.84 -13.56
N ALA A 720 5.89 25.70 -13.33
CA ALA A 720 7.14 25.71 -14.08
C ALA A 720 8.02 24.47 -13.91
N SER A 721 7.90 23.67 -12.84
CA SER A 721 8.47 22.32 -12.79
C SER A 721 7.97 21.48 -11.60
N ALA A 722 8.07 20.16 -11.73
CA ALA A 722 7.93 19.18 -10.66
C ALA A 722 9.27 19.02 -9.92
N THR A 723 9.60 19.95 -9.02
CA THR A 723 10.85 19.89 -8.25
C THR A 723 10.88 18.67 -7.34
N VAL A 724 12.01 17.95 -7.32
CA VAL A 724 12.23 16.81 -6.41
C VAL A 724 12.07 17.27 -4.96
N GLY A 725 11.31 16.51 -4.16
CA GLY A 725 11.05 16.81 -2.75
C GLY A 725 9.86 17.73 -2.47
N GLN A 726 9.31 18.42 -3.49
CA GLN A 726 8.09 19.20 -3.34
C GLN A 726 6.85 18.31 -3.54
N LYS A 727 5.83 18.45 -2.69
CA LYS A 727 4.54 17.74 -2.81
C LYS A 727 3.47 18.67 -3.35
N ARG A 728 2.54 18.12 -4.14
CA ARG A 728 1.38 18.84 -4.71
C ARG A 728 0.12 18.47 -3.93
N VAL A 729 -0.80 19.41 -3.81
CA VAL A 729 -2.05 19.22 -3.08
C VAL A 729 -3.02 18.35 -3.90
N VAL A 730 -3.59 17.36 -3.23
CA VAL A 730 -4.77 16.61 -3.66
C VAL A 730 -5.97 17.02 -2.81
N ARG A 731 -7.13 17.22 -3.45
CA ARG A 731 -8.37 17.65 -2.81
C ARG A 731 -9.51 16.67 -3.03
N GLY A 732 -10.56 16.81 -2.22
CA GLY A 732 -11.71 15.92 -2.20
C GLY A 732 -11.40 14.61 -1.49
N GLY A 733 -12.31 13.64 -1.64
CA GLY A 733 -12.13 12.27 -1.20
C GLY A 733 -12.54 11.31 -2.32
N SER A 734 -12.21 10.04 -2.17
CA SER A 734 -12.58 9.00 -3.14
C SER A 734 -13.59 8.01 -2.58
N PHE A 735 -13.97 7.02 -3.39
CA PHE A 735 -14.72 5.82 -2.97
C PHE A 735 -14.10 5.07 -1.76
N TYR A 736 -12.82 5.35 -1.45
CA TYR A 736 -12.06 4.71 -0.38
C TYR A 736 -12.01 5.56 0.90
N ASP A 737 -12.48 6.81 0.84
CA ASP A 737 -12.39 7.77 1.93
C ASP A 737 -13.72 7.91 2.68
N ARG A 738 -13.66 7.97 4.02
CA ARG A 738 -14.82 8.24 4.88
C ARG A 738 -15.26 9.71 4.77
N PRO A 739 -16.52 10.06 5.12
CA PRO A 739 -17.04 11.43 5.01
C PRO A 739 -16.15 12.54 5.60
N LYS A 740 -15.45 12.26 6.71
CA LYS A 740 -14.50 13.22 7.31
C LYS A 740 -13.37 13.64 6.35
N ARG A 741 -12.94 12.74 5.47
CA ARG A 741 -11.88 12.94 4.46
C ARG A 741 -12.45 13.43 3.11
N CYS A 742 -13.76 13.58 3.01
CA CYS A 742 -14.46 14.05 1.81
C CYS A 742 -14.91 15.51 1.91
N ARG A 743 -14.61 16.18 3.04
CA ARG A 743 -14.93 17.59 3.27
C ARG A 743 -14.25 18.49 2.23
N SER A 744 -14.89 19.61 1.92
CA SER A 744 -14.38 20.61 0.96
C SER A 744 -12.95 21.07 1.28
N SER A 745 -12.63 21.20 2.57
CA SER A 745 -11.34 21.68 3.05
C SER A 745 -10.28 20.59 3.20
N PHE A 746 -10.62 19.32 3.06
CA PHE A 746 -9.67 18.22 3.28
C PHE A 746 -8.56 18.23 2.24
N ARG A 747 -7.33 17.98 2.68
CA ARG A 747 -6.11 18.09 1.87
C ARG A 747 -5.25 16.84 2.03
N LEU A 748 -4.68 16.36 0.94
CA LEU A 748 -3.57 15.40 0.94
C LEU A 748 -2.41 15.96 0.13
N ALA A 749 -1.24 15.34 0.25
CA ALA A 749 -0.04 15.78 -0.43
C ALA A 749 0.81 14.60 -0.89
N PHE A 750 1.14 14.59 -2.17
CA PHE A 750 1.97 13.55 -2.77
C PHE A 750 3.04 14.16 -3.67
N PRO A 751 4.21 13.51 -3.82
CA PRO A 751 5.19 13.85 -4.85
C PRO A 751 4.56 13.89 -6.25
N PRO A 752 4.95 14.84 -7.11
CA PRO A 752 4.31 15.07 -8.40
C PRO A 752 4.47 13.92 -9.41
N TRP A 753 5.49 13.07 -9.23
CA TRP A 753 5.75 11.91 -10.07
C TRP A 753 5.01 10.64 -9.60
N GLN A 754 4.47 10.64 -8.38
CA GLN A 754 3.83 9.47 -7.78
C GLN A 754 2.40 9.31 -8.33
N PRO A 755 2.08 8.18 -9.00
CA PRO A 755 0.70 7.82 -9.28
C PRO A 755 0.04 7.25 -8.02
N VAL A 756 -1.19 7.66 -7.75
CA VAL A 756 -1.94 7.22 -6.56
C VAL A 756 -3.23 6.53 -7.01
N HIS A 757 -3.51 5.36 -6.43
CA HIS A 757 -4.55 4.43 -6.88
C HIS A 757 -5.96 5.02 -6.95
N ASN A 758 -6.29 6.01 -6.13
CA ASN A 758 -7.61 6.64 -6.03
C ASN A 758 -7.59 8.15 -6.36
N VAL A 759 -6.52 8.65 -7.01
CA VAL A 759 -6.38 10.06 -7.37
C VAL A 759 -6.44 10.25 -8.88
N GLY A 760 -7.40 11.06 -9.31
CA GLY A 760 -7.60 11.58 -10.65
C GLY A 760 -7.38 13.09 -10.72
N PHE A 761 -8.09 13.75 -11.63
CA PHE A 761 -8.03 15.21 -11.75
C PHE A 761 -9.18 15.81 -12.56
N ARG A 762 -9.31 17.13 -12.42
CA ARG A 762 -10.13 18.03 -13.24
C ARG A 762 -9.27 19.08 -13.92
N ILE A 763 -9.86 19.76 -14.89
CA ILE A 763 -9.19 20.87 -15.58
C ILE A 763 -9.96 22.17 -15.38
N VAL A 764 -9.23 23.28 -15.47
CA VAL A 764 -9.78 24.63 -15.63
C VAL A 764 -9.29 25.25 -16.92
N VAL A 765 -10.07 26.19 -17.46
CA VAL A 765 -9.65 27.11 -18.51
C VAL A 765 -9.67 28.52 -17.94
N GLU A 766 -8.53 29.18 -18.01
CA GLU A 766 -8.36 30.56 -17.57
C GLU A 766 -8.68 31.51 -18.73
N ASP A 767 -9.46 32.56 -18.46
CA ASP A 767 -9.72 33.66 -19.38
C ASP A 767 -8.54 34.64 -19.26
N ARG A 768 -7.43 34.45 -20.01
CA ARG A 768 -6.33 35.44 -20.12
C ARG A 768 -6.22 35.99 -21.52
#